data_AF-A0A346NIT6-F1
#
_entry.id   AF-A0A346NIT6-F1
#
_cell.length_a   1.000
_cell.length_b   1.000
_cell.length_c   1.000
_cell.angle_alpha   90.00
_cell.angle_beta   90.00
_cell.angle_gamma   90.00
#
_symmetry.space_group_name_H-M   'P 1'
#
loop_
_entity.id
_entity.type
_entity.pdbx_description
1 polymer ?
#
loop_
_entity_poly.entity_id
_entity_poly.type
_entity_poly.pdbx_seq_one_letter_code
_entity_poly.pdbx_strand_id
1 'polypeptide(L)'
;MKKTCASLLLFTLGWQQAHGQTEQSVTTETAGQNTDLLCPTSPVQFSSDNLMPPGQVKVEAARTEFLSERVANFTGNVDITSDAATIHADQAQVKNNGRQLEATGDVVYQDAQLQVSSDAVVLDSVAETLNMNNTVYLLNGSNGRGTAEVIDLTAAQGLTLSDVSFTTCPAQGEDWMIKASEISIERGSLWGKAKNTRFYVGNVPVFYLPYFAFPVSNQRQTGLLFPEITSSSSTGVDIEQPFYWNMAPNYDMTLSPRLMTDRGLQLKTEFRYLSEQGYSVVDVEYLPSDQDTTDNADRYFYRITHDGYLGENWTVGVDVNGISDDNYIVDLGSDYYNRADTHLYRTVGLNYYDSDMTLDIHIRDFETIGTQSDAYRAIPEARLNVVKPIGSLLEFKLDSELAYFDNVNPTMPTAMRFHVAPTLSLPYQRHWGELTAEATVLNTYYRQDNVDDTTLDEEVNRTLGQGRLFGTLYFERDGGWFSEEGTTTLEPKLQYLYTSFEDQTNIGLYDTAVLLTDVEGLFRGREFTGLDRINDNNQITVGMTSRILDDLNREQFAISLGQIFYLDDNQVVSPSQNKDRSALAAELDWRMSARWYFHSDVQITTQTDKVERSSHTLEYRRDNDSLVQLSHRYVRELSGETIDQVGISASWPINTNWHWVGRTYRDLDRNRSIESYFGLQYESCCWAVQIVAQRQLSNRFSADGQQSTDEYDSGIGLQFIFKGLGSSKSSRRMLEDGMFGYRQPYNLN
;
A
#
# COMPACT_ATOMS: atom_id res chain seq x y z
N MET A 1 54.17 3.12 -3.64
CA MET A 1 53.69 2.80 -5.00
C MET A 1 52.17 2.66 -4.92
N LYS A 2 51.46 3.51 -5.66
CA LYS A 2 50.06 3.46 -6.12
C LYS A 2 49.06 2.68 -5.23
N LYS A 3 48.04 3.40 -4.71
CA LYS A 3 46.94 3.00 -3.81
C LYS A 3 47.23 3.29 -2.34
N THR A 4 46.77 4.44 -1.84
CA THR A 4 46.32 4.68 -0.44
C THR A 4 46.01 6.17 -0.26
N CYS A 5 44.88 6.58 -0.81
CA CYS A 5 44.08 7.76 -0.47
C CYS A 5 42.61 7.48 -0.88
N ALA A 6 42.42 6.62 -1.89
CA ALA A 6 41.16 5.94 -2.25
C ALA A 6 40.70 4.83 -1.26
N SER A 7 41.03 4.92 0.02
CA SER A 7 40.72 3.86 1.02
C SER A 7 39.46 4.16 1.86
N LEU A 8 38.60 5.08 1.41
CA LEU A 8 37.26 5.30 1.95
C LEU A 8 36.14 4.69 1.09
N LEU A 9 36.50 3.85 0.10
CA LEU A 9 35.57 3.18 -0.82
C LEU A 9 35.87 1.68 -0.98
N LEU A 10 35.86 0.93 0.13
CA LEU A 10 35.76 -0.54 0.10
C LEU A 10 34.75 -1.01 1.13
N PHE A 11 33.47 -0.74 0.83
CA PHE A 11 32.34 -1.47 1.40
C PHE A 11 31.27 -1.77 0.36
N THR A 12 31.66 -2.09 -0.87
CA THR A 12 30.78 -2.77 -1.83
C THR A 12 31.67 -3.52 -2.81
N LEU A 13 31.60 -4.85 -2.79
CA LEU A 13 31.70 -5.76 -3.95
C LEU A 13 31.75 -7.21 -3.41
N GLY A 14 30.57 -7.74 -3.16
CA GLY A 14 30.34 -9.19 -3.13
C GLY A 14 30.49 -9.76 -4.54
N TRP A 15 30.89 -11.03 -4.59
CA TRP A 15 31.13 -11.76 -5.82
C TRP A 15 29.82 -11.94 -6.60
N GLN A 16 29.78 -11.48 -7.85
CA GLN A 16 28.83 -11.98 -8.84
C GLN A 16 29.59 -12.38 -10.09
N GLN A 17 29.51 -13.67 -10.41
CA GLN A 17 29.87 -14.20 -11.72
C GLN A 17 28.81 -13.70 -12.72
N ALA A 18 29.27 -12.98 -13.75
CA ALA A 18 28.44 -12.63 -14.89
C ALA A 18 28.34 -13.84 -15.83
N HIS A 19 27.11 -14.25 -16.17
CA HIS A 19 26.80 -14.89 -17.44
C HIS A 19 26.16 -13.83 -18.33
N GLY A 20 26.74 -13.64 -19.52
CA GLY A 20 26.29 -12.61 -20.45
C GLY A 20 24.98 -12.97 -21.13
N GLN A 21 24.07 -12.02 -21.20
CA GLN A 21 23.03 -11.95 -22.23
C GLN A 21 22.89 -10.51 -22.73
N THR A 22 22.60 -10.45 -24.02
CA THR A 22 22.63 -9.35 -24.99
C THR A 22 21.77 -8.14 -24.60
N GLU A 23 22.33 -6.93 -24.71
CA GLU A 23 21.63 -5.65 -24.56
C GLU A 23 20.62 -5.44 -25.71
N GLN A 24 19.34 -5.35 -25.36
CA GLN A 24 18.36 -4.53 -26.09
C GLN A 24 18.30 -3.17 -25.40
N SER A 25 18.50 -2.11 -26.18
CA SER A 25 18.43 -0.72 -25.76
C SER A 25 16.99 -0.35 -25.35
N VAL A 26 16.72 -0.36 -24.05
CA VAL A 26 15.55 0.31 -23.47
C VAL A 26 16.01 1.67 -22.98
N THR A 27 15.48 2.73 -23.59
CA THR A 27 15.57 4.09 -23.08
C THR A 27 14.87 4.17 -21.74
N THR A 28 15.63 4.11 -20.65
CA THR A 28 15.12 4.41 -19.31
C THR A 28 14.88 5.91 -19.22
N GLU A 29 13.64 6.34 -19.44
CA GLU A 29 13.17 7.60 -18.86
C GLU A 29 13.36 7.50 -17.34
N THR A 30 14.16 8.41 -16.81
CA THR A 30 14.33 8.59 -15.38
C THR A 30 12.98 8.99 -14.82
N ALA A 31 12.30 8.04 -14.18
CA ALA A 31 11.20 8.34 -13.28
C ALA A 31 11.76 9.23 -12.16
N GLY A 32 11.67 10.55 -12.36
CA GLY A 32 11.96 11.54 -11.35
C GLY A 32 11.07 11.24 -10.15
N GLN A 33 11.69 10.92 -9.03
CA GLN A 33 11.01 11.01 -7.74
C GLN A 33 10.68 12.48 -7.52
N ASN A 34 9.48 12.90 -7.96
CA ASN A 34 8.87 14.13 -7.49
C ASN A 34 8.55 13.95 -6.01
N THR A 35 9.55 14.18 -5.16
CA THR A 35 9.25 14.75 -3.86
C THR A 35 8.95 16.21 -4.14
N ASP A 36 7.67 16.57 -4.23
CA ASP A 36 7.21 17.96 -4.27
C ASP A 36 7.57 18.62 -2.93
N LEU A 37 8.85 18.89 -2.75
CA LEU A 37 9.35 19.67 -1.64
C LEU A 37 8.93 21.11 -1.92
N LEU A 38 8.09 21.64 -1.05
CA LEU A 38 7.66 23.05 -1.04
C LEU A 38 8.79 24.06 -1.17
N CYS A 39 10.01 23.67 -0.83
CA CYS A 39 11.21 24.48 -0.93
C CYS A 39 12.29 23.64 -1.60
N PRO A 40 12.37 23.63 -2.94
CA PRO A 40 13.50 23.01 -3.63
C PRO A 40 14.75 23.83 -3.30
N THR A 41 15.58 23.35 -2.37
CA THR A 41 16.95 23.86 -2.26
C THR A 41 17.71 23.32 -3.46
N SER A 42 18.31 24.20 -4.26
CA SER A 42 19.16 23.75 -5.37
C SER A 42 20.27 22.87 -4.79
N PRO A 43 20.31 21.57 -5.13
CA PRO A 43 21.38 20.71 -4.66
C PRO A 43 22.69 21.28 -5.19
N VAL A 44 23.72 21.26 -4.35
CA VAL A 44 25.08 21.57 -4.79
C VAL A 44 25.42 20.62 -5.93
N GLN A 45 25.63 21.19 -7.12
CA GLN A 45 26.00 20.44 -8.32
C GLN A 45 27.51 20.20 -8.27
N PHE A 46 27.91 18.93 -8.16
CA PHE A 46 29.29 18.51 -8.34
C PHE A 46 29.38 17.67 -9.62
N SER A 47 30.24 18.09 -10.56
CA SER A 47 30.56 17.29 -11.74
C SER A 47 31.94 16.66 -11.59
N SER A 48 31.97 15.33 -11.70
CA SER A 48 33.21 14.55 -11.73
C SER A 48 34.02 14.73 -13.02
N ASP A 49 33.43 15.30 -14.08
CA ASP A 49 34.04 15.39 -15.41
C ASP A 49 35.27 16.32 -15.43
N ASN A 50 35.33 17.23 -14.47
CA ASN A 50 36.42 18.20 -14.33
C ASN A 50 37.51 17.75 -13.35
N LEU A 51 37.42 16.54 -12.77
CA LEU A 51 38.43 16.01 -11.86
C LEU A 51 39.70 15.59 -12.61
N MET A 52 40.82 15.67 -11.91
CA MET A 52 42.11 15.25 -12.43
C MET A 52 42.23 13.72 -12.46
N PRO A 53 43.06 13.12 -13.33
CA PRO A 53 43.35 11.70 -13.27
C PRO A 53 43.96 11.29 -11.92
N PRO A 54 43.81 10.02 -11.50
CA PRO A 54 44.25 9.58 -10.19
C PRO A 54 45.69 9.97 -9.84
N GLY A 55 45.87 10.64 -8.70
CA GLY A 55 47.16 11.11 -8.20
C GLY A 55 47.75 12.33 -8.92
N GLN A 56 46.97 13.04 -9.73
CA GLN A 56 47.35 14.35 -10.28
C GLN A 56 46.61 15.46 -9.54
N VAL A 57 47.30 16.59 -9.36
CA VAL A 57 46.73 17.82 -8.79
C VAL A 57 47.01 18.96 -9.75
N LYS A 58 45.97 19.70 -10.12
CA LYS A 58 46.06 20.94 -10.89
C LYS A 58 45.89 22.11 -9.93
N VAL A 59 46.74 23.12 -10.04
CA VAL A 59 46.62 24.39 -9.29
C VAL A 59 46.65 25.54 -10.29
N GLU A 60 45.61 26.36 -10.28
CA GLU A 60 45.49 27.59 -11.07
C GLU A 60 45.42 28.78 -10.11
N ALA A 61 46.16 29.85 -10.41
CA ALA A 61 46.19 31.06 -9.59
C ALA A 61 46.65 32.26 -10.43
N ALA A 62 46.35 33.47 -9.99
CA ALA A 62 46.81 34.70 -10.63
C ALA A 62 48.33 34.89 -10.52
N ARG A 63 48.93 34.47 -9.41
CA ARG A 63 50.39 34.54 -9.18
C ARG A 63 50.90 33.30 -8.45
N THR A 64 52.04 32.79 -8.90
CA THR A 64 52.77 31.68 -8.29
C THR A 64 54.19 32.11 -7.94
N GLU A 65 54.65 31.75 -6.73
CA GLU A 65 55.99 32.06 -6.23
C GLU A 65 56.60 30.81 -5.57
N PHE A 66 57.75 30.37 -6.07
CA PHE A 66 58.49 29.25 -5.49
C PHE A 66 59.47 29.76 -4.43
N LEU A 67 59.19 29.49 -3.15
CA LEU A 67 60.04 29.90 -2.02
C LEU A 67 61.25 28.97 -1.84
N SER A 68 61.11 27.70 -2.23
CA SER A 68 62.18 26.70 -2.28
C SER A 68 61.81 25.58 -3.26
N GLU A 69 62.72 24.61 -3.50
CA GLU A 69 62.41 23.44 -4.35
C GLU A 69 61.17 22.64 -3.90
N ARG A 70 60.74 22.80 -2.63
CA ARG A 70 59.63 22.04 -2.05
C ARG A 70 58.49 22.89 -1.52
N VAL A 71 58.50 24.21 -1.76
CA VAL A 71 57.46 25.12 -1.25
C VAL A 71 57.06 26.11 -2.34
N ALA A 72 55.77 26.12 -2.70
CA ALA A 72 55.17 27.04 -3.65
C ALA A 72 54.00 27.79 -3.02
N ASN A 73 53.95 29.10 -3.21
CA ASN A 73 52.84 29.97 -2.83
C ASN A 73 52.04 30.34 -4.07
N PHE A 74 50.72 30.29 -3.93
CA PHE A 74 49.73 30.66 -4.93
C PHE A 74 48.85 31.76 -4.33
N THR A 75 48.62 32.84 -5.07
CA THR A 75 47.84 33.98 -4.58
C THR A 75 46.93 34.53 -5.68
N GLY A 76 45.70 34.88 -5.30
CA GLY A 76 44.67 35.47 -6.14
C GLY A 76 43.89 34.40 -6.90
N ASN A 77 42.65 34.14 -6.47
CA ASN A 77 41.72 33.15 -7.01
C ASN A 77 42.40 31.81 -7.28
N VAL A 78 42.81 31.14 -6.20
CA VAL A 78 43.50 29.85 -6.27
C VAL A 78 42.47 28.73 -6.40
N ASP A 79 42.52 28.01 -7.51
CA ASP A 79 41.72 26.81 -7.77
C ASP A 79 42.61 25.58 -7.76
N ILE A 80 42.33 24.65 -6.85
CA ILE A 80 43.05 23.38 -6.71
C ILE A 80 42.09 22.25 -7.06
N THR A 81 42.43 21.43 -8.04
CA THR A 81 41.61 20.30 -8.49
C THR A 81 42.40 19.01 -8.35
N SER A 82 41.82 18.03 -7.64
CA SER A 82 42.35 16.67 -7.49
C SER A 82 41.50 15.66 -8.24
N ASP A 83 41.75 14.37 -8.01
CA ASP A 83 40.97 13.24 -8.51
C ASP A 83 39.69 12.97 -7.71
N ALA A 84 39.45 13.72 -6.63
CA ALA A 84 38.31 13.52 -5.73
C ALA A 84 37.57 14.81 -5.35
N ALA A 85 38.25 15.96 -5.36
CA ALA A 85 37.70 17.21 -4.83
C ALA A 85 38.29 18.46 -5.51
N THR A 86 37.61 19.58 -5.32
CA THR A 86 38.06 20.93 -5.70
C THR A 86 38.16 21.82 -4.47
N ILE A 87 39.19 22.65 -4.40
CA ILE A 87 39.37 23.66 -3.36
C ILE A 87 39.58 25.02 -4.03
N HIS A 88 38.72 25.99 -3.69
CA HIS A 88 38.90 27.40 -4.03
C HIS A 88 39.41 28.16 -2.79
N ALA A 89 40.32 29.11 -2.96
CA ALA A 89 40.82 29.97 -1.88
C ALA A 89 41.49 31.26 -2.41
N ASP A 90 41.66 32.28 -1.57
CA ASP A 90 42.43 33.48 -1.92
C ASP A 90 43.93 33.19 -2.05
N GLN A 91 44.46 32.35 -1.16
CA GLN A 91 45.87 31.97 -1.10
C GLN A 91 46.01 30.50 -0.77
N ALA A 92 47.03 29.87 -1.36
CA ALA A 92 47.43 28.52 -1.00
C ALA A 92 48.94 28.37 -0.96
N GLN A 93 49.44 27.65 0.03
CA GLN A 93 50.82 27.24 0.14
C GLN A 93 50.88 25.72 0.03
N VAL A 94 51.63 25.25 -0.97
CA VAL A 94 51.87 23.83 -1.20
C VAL A 94 53.29 23.49 -0.80
N LYS A 95 53.45 22.58 0.15
CA LYS A 95 54.74 22.10 0.69
C LYS A 95 54.99 20.64 0.32
N ASN A 96 56.26 20.23 0.41
CA ASN A 96 56.70 18.83 0.31
C ASN A 96 56.20 18.12 -0.96
N ASN A 97 56.34 18.78 -2.12
CA ASN A 97 55.95 18.27 -3.44
C ASN A 97 54.46 17.92 -3.55
N GLY A 98 53.57 18.78 -3.05
CA GLY A 98 52.13 18.58 -3.16
C GLY A 98 51.50 17.77 -2.03
N ARG A 99 52.28 17.40 -1.01
CA ARG A 99 51.80 16.51 0.07
C ARG A 99 51.16 17.25 1.23
N GLN A 100 51.52 18.52 1.41
CA GLN A 100 50.97 19.41 2.42
C GLN A 100 50.40 20.63 1.73
N LEU A 101 49.17 20.98 2.07
CA LEU A 101 48.44 22.11 1.53
C LEU A 101 47.89 22.94 2.68
N GLU A 102 48.18 24.23 2.67
CA GLU A 102 47.57 25.22 3.55
C GLU A 102 46.87 26.24 2.65
N ALA A 103 45.55 26.30 2.65
CA ALA A 103 44.80 27.32 1.91
C ALA A 103 44.03 28.22 2.89
N THR A 104 44.00 29.51 2.59
CA THR A 104 43.43 30.55 3.47
C THR A 104 42.70 31.62 2.66
N GLY A 105 41.67 32.20 3.27
CA GLY A 105 40.83 33.24 2.68
C GLY A 105 39.71 32.63 1.82
N ASP A 106 38.47 32.78 2.29
CA ASP A 106 37.22 32.30 1.67
C ASP A 106 37.36 30.91 1.03
N VAL A 107 37.83 29.94 1.83
CA VAL A 107 38.10 28.58 1.34
C VAL A 107 36.79 27.87 1.06
N VAL A 108 36.64 27.28 -0.12
CA VAL A 108 35.51 26.42 -0.49
C VAL A 108 36.04 25.07 -0.95
N TYR A 109 35.86 24.04 -0.12
CA TYR A 109 36.08 22.64 -0.47
C TYR A 109 34.79 22.05 -1.03
N GLN A 110 34.87 21.27 -2.10
CA GLN A 110 33.73 20.57 -2.67
C GLN A 110 34.13 19.20 -3.22
N ASP A 111 33.34 18.18 -2.91
CA ASP A 111 33.43 16.84 -3.48
C ASP A 111 32.04 16.31 -3.91
N ALA A 112 31.97 15.02 -4.23
CA ALA A 112 30.73 14.37 -4.65
C ALA A 112 29.65 14.32 -3.56
N GLN A 113 30.02 14.39 -2.29
CA GLN A 113 29.13 14.24 -1.14
C GLN A 113 28.79 15.55 -0.45
N LEU A 114 29.66 16.56 -0.47
CA LEU A 114 29.45 17.79 0.30
C LEU A 114 30.25 18.99 -0.23
N GLN A 115 29.79 20.18 0.15
CA GLN A 115 30.51 21.45 0.03
C GLN A 115 30.74 22.04 1.42
N VAL A 116 31.95 22.51 1.68
CA VAL A 116 32.35 23.13 2.95
C VAL A 116 33.01 24.47 2.65
N SER A 117 32.48 25.54 3.23
CA SER A 117 33.14 26.84 3.30
C SER A 117 33.88 26.98 4.62
N SER A 118 35.10 27.50 4.63
CA SER A 118 35.91 27.70 5.84
C SER A 118 36.88 28.89 5.74
N ASP A 119 37.40 29.37 6.86
CA ASP A 119 38.42 30.43 6.88
C ASP A 119 39.78 29.93 6.36
N ALA A 120 40.08 28.66 6.66
CA ALA A 120 41.31 27.99 6.29
C ALA A 120 41.09 26.48 6.17
N VAL A 121 41.96 25.84 5.40
CA VAL A 121 42.11 24.38 5.35
C VAL A 121 43.58 24.02 5.41
N VAL A 122 43.91 23.06 6.29
CA VAL A 122 45.24 22.45 6.38
C VAL A 122 45.11 20.97 6.10
N LEU A 123 45.75 20.50 5.04
CA LEU A 123 45.73 19.12 4.59
C LEU A 123 47.15 18.57 4.57
N ASP A 124 47.36 17.41 5.20
CA ASP A 124 48.58 16.62 5.06
C ASP A 124 48.22 15.20 4.60
N SER A 125 48.54 14.92 3.34
CA SER A 125 48.28 13.62 2.69
C SER A 125 49.15 12.47 3.21
N VAL A 126 50.30 12.76 3.85
CA VAL A 126 51.18 11.73 4.43
C VAL A 126 50.71 11.36 5.83
N ALA A 127 50.37 12.36 6.62
CA ALA A 127 49.80 12.16 7.96
C ALA A 127 48.32 11.74 7.92
N GLU A 128 47.68 11.84 6.75
CA GLU A 128 46.23 11.67 6.55
C GLU A 128 45.43 12.56 7.52
N THR A 129 45.80 13.86 7.58
CA THR A 129 45.12 14.84 8.44
C THR A 129 44.49 15.96 7.64
N LEU A 130 43.28 16.36 8.04
CA LEU A 130 42.57 17.54 7.56
C LEU A 130 42.14 18.37 8.77
N ASN A 131 42.39 19.67 8.76
CA ASN A 131 41.85 20.60 9.74
C ASN A 131 41.18 21.77 8.99
N MET A 132 39.95 22.10 9.39
CA MET A 132 39.20 23.25 8.88
C MET A 132 38.56 23.97 10.07
N ASN A 133 38.60 25.31 10.06
CA ASN A 133 38.04 26.14 11.13
C ASN A 133 36.90 27.01 10.59
N ASN A 134 35.93 27.31 11.45
CA ASN A 134 34.74 28.13 11.16
C ASN A 134 34.03 27.67 9.89
N THR A 135 33.55 26.43 9.93
CA THR A 135 33.01 25.77 8.74
C THR A 135 31.51 25.92 8.63
N VAL A 136 31.05 26.05 7.38
CA VAL A 136 29.66 25.90 6.98
C VAL A 136 29.61 24.80 5.94
N TYR A 137 28.85 23.74 6.20
CA TYR A 137 28.77 22.57 5.33
C TYR A 137 27.35 22.37 4.78
N LEU A 138 27.29 21.87 3.55
CA LEU A 138 26.07 21.53 2.83
C LEU A 138 26.26 20.15 2.19
N LEU A 139 25.31 19.24 2.41
CA LEU A 139 25.35 17.88 1.87
C LEU A 139 24.81 17.87 0.42
N ASN A 140 25.43 17.07 -0.44
CA ASN A 140 24.95 16.84 -1.80
C ASN A 140 23.87 15.74 -1.78
N GLY A 141 22.81 15.91 -2.57
CA GLY A 141 21.73 14.92 -2.70
C GLY A 141 20.71 14.88 -1.55
N SER A 142 20.88 15.72 -0.52
CA SER A 142 19.87 15.94 0.53
C SER A 142 19.86 17.42 0.94
N ASN A 143 18.81 17.87 1.63
CA ASN A 143 18.71 19.26 2.11
C ASN A 143 19.50 19.53 3.41
N GLY A 144 20.34 18.59 3.86
CA GLY A 144 21.07 18.69 5.12
C GLY A 144 22.21 19.71 5.06
N ARG A 145 22.27 20.61 6.03
CA ARG A 145 23.33 21.62 6.18
C ARG A 145 23.65 21.89 7.65
N GLY A 146 24.76 22.57 7.89
CA GLY A 146 25.13 22.96 9.25
C GLY A 146 26.41 23.75 9.34
N THR A 147 26.87 23.95 10.57
CA THR A 147 28.12 24.64 10.89
C THR A 147 28.95 23.79 11.84
N ALA A 148 30.27 23.94 11.84
CA ALA A 148 31.14 23.42 12.89
C ALA A 148 32.29 24.39 13.14
N GLU A 149 32.66 24.62 14.40
CA GLU A 149 33.79 25.49 14.74
C GLU A 149 35.11 24.90 14.26
N VAL A 150 35.28 23.58 14.43
CA VAL A 150 36.45 22.83 13.97
C VAL A 150 36.02 21.52 13.34
N ILE A 151 36.57 21.21 12.17
CA ILE A 151 36.51 19.89 11.54
C ILE A 151 37.93 19.32 11.51
N ASP A 152 38.14 18.22 12.22
CA ASP A 152 39.41 17.50 12.30
C ASP A 152 39.25 16.08 11.76
N LEU A 153 40.02 15.72 10.74
CA LEU A 153 40.20 14.35 10.29
C LEU A 153 41.60 13.90 10.67
N THR A 154 41.72 12.74 11.31
CA THR A 154 43.03 12.12 11.56
C THR A 154 42.99 10.63 11.24
N ALA A 155 44.13 10.06 10.82
CA ALA A 155 44.26 8.62 10.57
C ALA A 155 43.85 7.75 11.77
N ALA A 156 44.10 8.24 12.99
CA ALA A 156 43.94 7.50 14.24
C ALA A 156 42.53 7.58 14.83
N GLN A 157 41.87 8.74 14.77
CA GLN A 157 40.57 8.97 15.42
C GLN A 157 39.39 9.02 14.44
N GLY A 158 39.65 9.17 13.14
CA GLY A 158 38.60 9.44 12.16
C GLY A 158 38.23 10.91 12.13
N LEU A 159 36.95 11.22 11.89
CA LEU A 159 36.43 12.59 11.80
C LEU A 159 35.93 13.04 13.17
N THR A 160 36.35 14.21 13.62
CA THR A 160 35.83 14.89 14.81
C THR A 160 35.39 16.29 14.40
N LEU A 161 34.20 16.68 14.85
CA LEU A 161 33.60 17.98 14.60
C LEU A 161 33.29 18.61 15.97
N SER A 162 33.73 19.83 16.21
CA SER A 162 33.48 20.57 17.46
C SER A 162 32.43 21.66 17.25
N ASP A 163 31.54 21.82 18.24
CA ASP A 163 30.46 22.81 18.25
C ASP A 163 29.65 22.82 16.94
N VAL A 164 29.00 21.69 16.69
CA VAL A 164 28.32 21.37 15.44
C VAL A 164 26.86 21.75 15.49
N SER A 165 26.34 22.31 14.39
CA SER A 165 24.91 22.43 14.13
C SER A 165 24.51 21.60 12.91
N PHE A 166 23.26 21.13 12.86
CA PHE A 166 22.66 20.42 11.73
C PHE A 166 21.18 20.78 11.57
N THR A 167 20.73 21.01 10.33
CA THR A 167 19.30 21.23 9.99
C THR A 167 19.05 20.82 8.54
N THR A 168 17.82 20.39 8.22
CA THR A 168 17.35 20.26 6.82
C THR A 168 16.57 21.47 6.33
N CYS A 169 16.41 22.49 7.17
CA CYS A 169 15.68 23.70 6.83
C CYS A 169 16.55 24.67 5.99
N PRO A 170 15.94 25.47 5.08
CA PRO A 170 16.68 26.44 4.28
C PRO A 170 17.41 27.51 5.09
N ALA A 171 18.41 28.16 4.48
CA ALA A 171 19.24 29.21 5.09
C ALA A 171 18.50 30.41 5.69
N GLN A 172 17.28 30.69 5.20
CA GLN A 172 16.50 31.86 5.60
C GLN A 172 15.38 31.53 6.62
N GLY A 173 15.29 30.28 7.10
CA GLY A 173 14.26 29.85 8.03
C GLY A 173 14.66 28.59 8.79
N GLU A 174 15.36 28.75 9.91
CA GLU A 174 15.80 27.64 10.77
C GLU A 174 14.70 27.29 11.78
N ASP A 175 13.63 26.67 11.30
CA ASP A 175 12.49 26.24 12.13
C ASP A 175 12.91 25.20 13.18
N TRP A 176 13.92 24.38 12.87
CA TRP A 176 14.55 23.48 13.81
C TRP A 176 16.04 23.31 13.52
N MET A 177 16.80 22.98 14.56
CA MET A 177 18.21 22.58 14.42
C MET A 177 18.65 21.67 15.55
N ILE A 178 19.63 20.83 15.26
CA ILE A 178 20.37 20.07 16.27
C ILE A 178 21.69 20.79 16.52
N LYS A 179 22.08 20.99 17.78
CA LYS A 179 23.45 21.39 18.14
C LYS A 179 24.10 20.35 19.04
N ALA A 180 25.36 20.02 18.80
CA ALA A 180 26.16 19.12 19.63
C ALA A 180 27.52 19.75 19.92
N SER A 181 28.06 19.53 21.12
CA SER A 181 29.40 20.05 21.44
C SER A 181 30.50 19.31 20.69
N GLU A 182 30.28 18.04 20.37
CA GLU A 182 31.24 17.19 19.67
C GLU A 182 30.49 16.14 18.88
N ILE A 183 30.88 15.91 17.63
CA ILE A 183 30.53 14.75 16.83
C ILE A 183 31.81 14.01 16.46
N SER A 184 31.87 12.70 16.68
CA SER A 184 32.99 11.84 16.29
C SER A 184 32.52 10.68 15.42
N ILE A 185 33.22 10.43 14.32
CA ILE A 185 32.97 9.31 13.40
C ILE A 185 34.29 8.57 13.23
N GLU A 186 34.37 7.40 13.87
CA GLU A 186 35.55 6.54 13.77
C GLU A 186 35.66 5.95 12.35
N ARG A 187 36.89 5.74 11.86
CA ARG A 187 37.12 5.23 10.51
C ARG A 187 36.57 3.81 10.35
N GLY A 188 35.69 3.62 9.36
CA GLY A 188 35.03 2.33 9.12
C GLY A 188 33.85 2.03 10.04
N SER A 189 33.49 2.96 10.94
CA SER A 189 32.26 2.87 11.73
C SER A 189 31.05 3.24 10.87
N LEU A 190 29.96 2.51 11.05
CA LEU A 190 28.64 2.88 10.51
C LEU A 190 27.92 3.91 11.40
N TRP A 191 28.52 4.26 12.54
CA TRP A 191 27.98 5.15 13.57
C TRP A 191 28.86 6.38 13.78
N GLY A 192 28.23 7.54 13.78
CA GLY A 192 28.72 8.76 14.39
C GLY A 192 28.20 8.90 15.82
N LYS A 193 28.98 9.56 16.69
CA LYS A 193 28.68 9.78 18.11
C LYS A 193 28.64 11.27 18.37
N ALA A 194 27.49 11.78 18.81
CA ALA A 194 27.29 13.16 19.21
C ALA A 194 27.21 13.27 20.75
N LYS A 195 27.89 14.26 21.33
CA LYS A 195 27.86 14.55 22.78
C LYS A 195 27.13 15.87 23.06
N ASN A 196 26.44 15.92 24.19
CA ASN A 196 25.70 17.08 24.68
C ASN A 196 24.76 17.67 23.62
N THR A 197 24.04 16.79 22.91
CA THR A 197 23.16 17.15 21.81
C THR A 197 21.93 17.85 22.33
N ARG A 198 21.54 18.96 21.69
CA ARG A 198 20.34 19.74 21.99
C ARG A 198 19.52 19.91 20.71
N PHE A 199 18.25 19.55 20.77
CA PHE A 199 17.30 19.81 19.69
C PHE A 199 16.60 21.15 19.97
N TYR A 200 16.63 22.04 18.99
CA TYR A 200 16.01 23.36 19.04
C TYR A 200 14.84 23.42 18.07
N VAL A 201 13.74 24.04 18.54
CA VAL A 201 12.66 24.52 17.68
C VAL A 201 12.76 26.05 17.69
N GLY A 202 13.06 26.63 16.53
CA GLY A 202 13.59 27.98 16.42
C GLY A 202 14.80 28.18 17.33
N ASN A 203 14.67 29.08 18.31
CA ASN A 203 15.73 29.38 19.28
C ASN A 203 15.53 28.70 20.65
N VAL A 204 14.50 27.87 20.82
CA VAL A 204 14.16 27.23 22.10
C VAL A 204 14.66 25.79 22.13
N PRO A 205 15.55 25.41 23.08
CA PRO A 205 15.95 24.02 23.25
C PRO A 205 14.78 23.23 23.86
N VAL A 206 14.29 22.22 23.16
CA VAL A 206 13.15 21.39 23.61
C VAL A 206 13.59 20.04 24.16
N PHE A 207 14.74 19.51 23.72
CA PHE A 207 15.26 18.22 24.19
C PHE A 207 16.79 18.20 24.28
N TYR A 208 17.32 17.45 25.26
CA TYR A 208 18.75 17.29 25.51
C TYR A 208 19.13 15.82 25.64
N LEU A 209 20.17 15.41 24.93
CA LEU A 209 20.81 14.11 25.04
C LEU A 209 22.28 14.28 25.43
N PRO A 210 22.74 13.69 26.55
CA PRO A 210 24.16 13.72 26.91
C PRO A 210 25.02 12.99 25.88
N TYR A 211 24.47 11.95 25.25
CA TYR A 211 25.11 11.15 24.22
C TYR A 211 24.07 10.61 23.23
N PHE A 212 24.36 10.72 21.94
CA PHE A 212 23.49 10.27 20.84
C PHE A 212 24.34 9.64 19.75
N ALA A 213 24.06 8.39 19.37
CA ALA A 213 24.70 7.76 18.22
C ALA A 213 23.76 7.87 17.01
N PHE A 214 24.29 8.27 15.86
CA PHE A 214 23.53 8.40 14.62
C PHE A 214 24.23 7.66 13.47
N PRO A 215 23.49 7.14 12.51
CA PRO A 215 24.08 6.46 11.38
C PRO A 215 24.78 7.43 10.44
N VAL A 216 25.89 7.00 9.86
CA VAL A 216 26.58 7.72 8.77
C VAL A 216 26.35 7.05 7.42
N SER A 217 25.38 6.12 7.34
CA SER A 217 25.03 5.38 6.13
C SER A 217 23.50 5.26 5.97
N ASN A 218 23.05 5.01 4.74
CA ASN A 218 21.63 4.83 4.41
C ASN A 218 21.08 3.43 4.78
N GLN A 219 21.81 2.63 5.54
CA GLN A 219 21.32 1.34 6.02
C GLN A 219 20.21 1.55 7.07
N ARG A 220 19.27 0.59 7.19
CA ARG A 220 18.22 0.62 8.22
C ARG A 220 18.85 0.65 9.62
N GLN A 221 18.25 1.34 10.58
CA GLN A 221 18.85 1.54 11.91
C GLN A 221 17.84 1.44 13.03
N THR A 222 18.31 1.00 14.20
CA THR A 222 17.55 0.99 15.44
C THR A 222 17.39 2.41 16.01
N GLY A 223 16.19 2.78 16.43
CA GLY A 223 15.92 4.11 17.00
C GLY A 223 14.45 4.33 17.36
N LEU A 224 14.18 5.45 18.05
CA LEU A 224 12.81 5.91 18.30
C LEU A 224 12.22 6.50 17.02
N LEU A 225 10.97 6.17 16.72
CA LEU A 225 10.18 6.84 15.70
C LEU A 225 9.36 7.97 16.35
N PHE A 226 8.68 8.77 15.52
CA PHE A 226 7.85 9.85 16.03
C PHE A 226 6.67 9.30 16.83
N PRO A 227 6.36 9.92 17.99
CA PRO A 227 5.18 9.55 18.72
C PRO A 227 3.93 10.03 17.98
N GLU A 228 2.83 9.30 18.16
CA GLU A 228 1.50 9.72 17.74
C GLU A 228 0.70 10.11 18.98
N ILE A 229 0.02 11.26 18.92
CA ILE A 229 -0.82 11.75 20.01
C ILE A 229 -2.22 11.94 19.47
N THR A 230 -3.15 11.13 19.96
CA THR A 230 -4.56 11.26 19.63
C THR A 230 -5.39 11.42 20.89
N SER A 231 -6.64 11.80 20.73
CA SER A 231 -7.61 11.77 21.79
C SER A 231 -8.98 11.43 21.25
N SER A 232 -9.67 10.50 21.88
CA SER A 232 -11.01 10.08 21.48
C SER A 232 -11.92 9.86 22.68
N SER A 233 -13.21 9.73 22.43
CA SER A 233 -14.17 9.34 23.46
C SER A 233 -14.03 7.89 23.93
N SER A 234 -13.37 7.01 23.17
CA SER A 234 -13.13 5.63 23.58
C SER A 234 -11.80 5.42 24.31
N THR A 235 -10.75 6.16 23.97
CA THR A 235 -9.39 5.95 24.50
C THR A 235 -8.90 7.05 25.45
N GLY A 236 -9.59 8.18 25.52
CA GLY A 236 -9.15 9.35 26.31
C GLY A 236 -8.01 10.07 25.59
N VAL A 237 -6.93 10.41 26.30
CA VAL A 237 -5.66 10.85 25.67
C VAL A 237 -4.82 9.62 25.38
N ASP A 238 -4.38 9.49 24.13
CA ASP A 238 -3.70 8.32 23.60
C ASP A 238 -2.31 8.72 23.05
N ILE A 239 -1.26 8.13 23.60
CA ILE A 239 0.13 8.43 23.25
C ILE A 239 0.85 7.13 22.89
N GLU A 240 1.21 7.00 21.61
CA GLU A 240 2.02 5.87 21.10
C GLU A 240 3.46 6.32 20.88
N GLN A 241 4.45 5.56 21.38
CA GLN A 241 5.87 5.84 21.17
C GLN A 241 6.57 4.63 20.54
N PRO A 242 6.69 4.55 19.21
CA PRO A 242 7.34 3.43 18.55
C PRO A 242 8.87 3.43 18.72
N PHE A 243 9.44 2.25 18.94
CA PHE A 243 10.87 1.97 18.93
C PHE A 243 11.17 0.90 17.88
N TYR A 244 11.86 1.29 16.82
CA TYR A 244 12.28 0.39 15.76
C TYR A 244 13.63 -0.24 16.10
N TRP A 245 13.74 -1.56 15.96
CA TRP A 245 14.91 -2.36 16.24
C TRP A 245 15.33 -3.14 15.00
N ASN A 246 16.35 -2.64 14.32
CA ASN A 246 17.03 -3.36 13.26
C ASN A 246 17.98 -4.40 13.89
N MET A 247 17.58 -5.67 13.88
CA MET A 247 18.37 -6.76 14.47
C MET A 247 19.37 -7.36 13.47
N ALA A 248 18.95 -7.52 12.22
CA ALA A 248 19.78 -8.01 11.12
C ALA A 248 19.24 -7.48 9.76
N PRO A 249 20.02 -7.56 8.67
CA PRO A 249 19.58 -7.06 7.36
C PRO A 249 18.27 -7.65 6.84
N ASN A 250 17.89 -8.84 7.32
CA ASN A 250 16.74 -9.59 6.86
C ASN A 250 15.63 -9.75 7.91
N TYR A 251 15.77 -9.18 9.11
CA TYR A 251 14.68 -9.12 10.09
C TYR A 251 14.78 -7.96 11.07
N ASP A 252 13.63 -7.41 11.42
CA ASP A 252 13.49 -6.27 12.31
C ASP A 252 12.24 -6.40 13.19
N MET A 253 12.16 -5.56 14.23
CA MET A 253 11.03 -5.50 15.14
C MET A 253 10.71 -4.05 15.50
N THR A 254 9.44 -3.70 15.61
CA THR A 254 8.96 -2.42 16.12
C THR A 254 8.17 -2.66 17.39
N LEU A 255 8.57 -2.02 18.49
CA LEU A 255 7.87 -2.06 19.78
C LEU A 255 7.24 -0.71 20.04
N SER A 256 5.91 -0.65 20.12
CA SER A 256 5.16 0.60 20.34
C SER A 256 4.36 0.52 21.64
N PRO A 257 4.91 0.94 22.79
CA PRO A 257 4.10 1.25 23.96
C PRO A 257 3.09 2.35 23.65
N ARG A 258 1.82 2.09 23.95
CA ARG A 258 0.69 2.98 23.72
C ARG A 258 -0.08 3.19 25.02
N LEU A 259 -0.08 4.41 25.54
CA LEU A 259 -0.78 4.78 26.76
C LEU A 259 -2.10 5.46 26.42
N MET A 260 -3.21 4.87 26.85
CA MET A 260 -4.57 5.38 26.72
C MET A 260 -5.11 5.73 28.11
N THR A 261 -5.47 6.99 28.38
CA THR A 261 -5.85 7.40 29.74
C THR A 261 -7.10 6.72 30.28
N ASP A 262 -8.01 6.32 29.39
CA ASP A 262 -9.29 5.75 29.77
C ASP A 262 -9.27 4.21 29.73
N ARG A 263 -8.18 3.60 29.22
CA ARG A 263 -8.07 2.14 29.01
C ARG A 263 -6.87 1.51 29.72
N GLY A 264 -5.67 2.09 29.60
CA GLY A 264 -4.43 1.54 30.17
C GLY A 264 -3.22 1.62 29.23
N LEU A 265 -2.18 0.82 29.54
CA LEU A 265 -0.95 0.76 28.75
C LEU A 265 -0.95 -0.50 27.88
N GLN A 266 -1.09 -0.33 26.57
CA GLN A 266 -0.97 -1.38 25.57
C GLN A 266 0.48 -1.46 25.05
N LEU A 267 0.92 -2.65 24.65
CA LEU A 267 2.15 -2.85 23.88
C LEU A 267 1.81 -3.46 22.53
N LYS A 268 2.13 -2.73 21.45
CA LYS A 268 2.10 -3.25 20.07
C LYS A 268 3.49 -3.73 19.68
N THR A 269 3.58 -4.88 19.03
CA THR A 269 4.81 -5.50 18.55
C THR A 269 4.63 -5.93 17.10
N GLU A 270 5.40 -5.35 16.19
CA GLU A 270 5.51 -5.79 14.79
C GLU A 270 6.86 -6.49 14.62
N PHE A 271 6.89 -7.71 14.10
CA PHE A 271 8.12 -8.42 13.75
C PHE A 271 8.08 -8.80 12.27
N ARG A 272 9.11 -8.41 11.51
CA ARG A 272 9.20 -8.67 10.07
C ARG A 272 10.43 -9.50 9.75
N TYR A 273 10.25 -10.50 8.92
CA TYR A 273 11.30 -11.41 8.49
C TYR A 273 11.26 -11.62 6.98
N LEU A 274 12.43 -11.53 6.34
CA LEU A 274 12.61 -11.79 4.92
C LEU A 274 13.66 -12.91 4.75
N SER A 275 13.35 -13.88 3.91
CA SER A 275 14.27 -14.91 3.46
C SER A 275 14.24 -15.02 1.93
N GLU A 276 15.06 -15.90 1.37
CA GLU A 276 14.97 -16.24 -0.06
C GLU A 276 13.64 -16.94 -0.40
N GLN A 277 13.06 -17.61 0.58
CA GLN A 277 11.83 -18.40 0.43
C GLN A 277 10.57 -17.57 0.66
N GLY A 278 10.66 -16.34 1.18
CA GLY A 278 9.46 -15.52 1.38
C GLY A 278 9.62 -14.42 2.40
N TYR A 279 8.50 -13.77 2.68
CA TYR A 279 8.38 -12.68 3.65
C TYR A 279 7.34 -13.04 4.70
N SER A 280 7.56 -12.64 5.94
CA SER A 280 6.66 -12.87 7.06
C SER A 280 6.53 -11.61 7.92
N VAL A 281 5.32 -11.40 8.45
CA VAL A 281 5.01 -10.39 9.46
C VAL A 281 4.25 -11.06 10.60
N VAL A 282 4.65 -10.74 11.82
CA VAL A 282 3.96 -11.16 13.05
C VAL A 282 3.66 -9.90 13.85
N ASP A 283 2.38 -9.64 14.05
CA ASP A 283 1.86 -8.52 14.81
C ASP A 283 1.19 -9.04 16.08
N VAL A 284 1.51 -8.44 17.22
CA VAL A 284 0.89 -8.73 18.51
C VAL A 284 0.61 -7.42 19.23
N GLU A 285 -0.65 -7.20 19.56
CA GLU A 285 -1.11 -6.06 20.34
C GLU A 285 -1.69 -6.59 21.65
N TYR A 286 -1.17 -6.13 22.79
CA TYR A 286 -1.58 -6.65 24.10
C TYR A 286 -1.84 -5.51 25.09
N LEU A 287 -3.08 -5.42 25.59
CA LEU A 287 -3.50 -4.51 26.64
C LEU A 287 -3.83 -5.34 27.89
N PRO A 288 -2.96 -5.36 28.91
CA PRO A 288 -3.34 -5.93 30.19
C PRO A 288 -4.36 -5.01 30.89
N SER A 289 -5.41 -5.60 31.43
CA SER A 289 -6.36 -4.95 32.33
C SER A 289 -7.01 -3.66 31.78
N ASP A 290 -7.94 -3.79 30.83
CA ASP A 290 -8.67 -2.65 30.24
C ASP A 290 -9.62 -1.98 31.26
N GLN A 291 -9.28 -0.77 31.70
CA GLN A 291 -9.97 -0.04 32.77
C GLN A 291 -11.39 0.43 32.43
N ASP A 292 -11.77 0.45 31.15
CA ASP A 292 -13.14 0.79 30.72
C ASP A 292 -14.07 -0.45 30.76
N THR A 293 -13.50 -1.66 30.89
CA THR A 293 -14.26 -2.90 31.05
C THR A 293 -14.58 -3.18 32.52
N THR A 294 -15.74 -3.78 32.80
CA THR A 294 -16.19 -4.00 34.20
C THR A 294 -15.31 -4.97 35.00
N ASP A 295 -14.64 -5.89 34.30
CA ASP A 295 -13.78 -6.93 34.87
C ASP A 295 -12.29 -6.62 34.74
N ASN A 296 -11.93 -5.52 34.06
CA ASN A 296 -10.57 -5.23 33.64
C ASN A 296 -9.93 -6.42 32.91
N ALA A 297 -10.62 -6.91 31.88
CA ALA A 297 -10.14 -8.02 31.06
C ALA A 297 -8.85 -7.67 30.32
N ASP A 298 -8.03 -8.69 30.07
CA ASP A 298 -6.90 -8.58 29.14
C ASP A 298 -7.43 -8.61 27.71
N ARG A 299 -6.97 -7.69 26.88
CA ARG A 299 -7.38 -7.58 25.48
C ARG A 299 -6.19 -7.74 24.55
N TYR A 300 -6.38 -8.49 23.47
CA TYR A 300 -5.30 -8.75 22.53
C TYR A 300 -5.78 -8.87 21.09
N PHE A 301 -4.88 -8.51 20.18
CA PHE A 301 -4.97 -8.81 18.75
C PHE A 301 -3.67 -9.45 18.32
N TYR A 302 -3.76 -10.43 17.43
CA TYR A 302 -2.59 -10.98 16.77
C TYR A 302 -2.86 -11.18 15.28
N ARG A 303 -1.80 -11.04 14.49
CA ARG A 303 -1.81 -11.29 13.06
C ARG A 303 -0.50 -11.93 12.64
N ILE A 304 -0.59 -12.97 11.83
CA ILE A 304 0.56 -13.66 11.26
C ILE A 304 0.31 -13.77 9.77
N THR A 305 1.16 -13.09 9.00
CA THR A 305 1.16 -13.22 7.55
C THR A 305 2.45 -13.79 7.03
N HIS A 306 2.36 -14.66 6.03
CA HIS A 306 3.51 -15.19 5.31
C HIS A 306 3.17 -15.38 3.84
N ASP A 307 4.02 -14.86 2.97
CA ASP A 307 3.96 -15.08 1.53
C ASP A 307 5.32 -15.62 1.08
N GLY A 308 5.30 -16.77 0.42
CA GLY A 308 6.55 -17.42 0.05
C GLY A 308 6.43 -18.54 -0.98
N TYR A 309 7.58 -19.08 -1.33
CA TYR A 309 7.77 -20.19 -2.24
C TYR A 309 8.39 -21.37 -1.48
N LEU A 310 7.81 -22.55 -1.64
CA LEU A 310 8.40 -23.82 -1.13
C LEU A 310 9.26 -24.52 -2.20
N GLY A 311 9.09 -24.14 -3.46
CA GLY A 311 9.81 -24.62 -4.63
C GLY A 311 9.44 -23.78 -5.86
N GLU A 312 9.90 -24.15 -7.06
CA GLU A 312 9.70 -23.33 -8.28
C GLU A 312 8.22 -23.10 -8.63
N ASN A 313 7.36 -24.07 -8.36
CA ASN A 313 5.95 -24.05 -8.74
C ASN A 313 5.00 -23.99 -7.53
N TRP A 314 5.51 -23.99 -6.30
CA TRP A 314 4.71 -24.04 -5.08
C TRP A 314 4.78 -22.71 -4.33
N THR A 315 3.63 -22.08 -4.15
CA THR A 315 3.49 -20.87 -3.34
C THR A 315 2.72 -21.19 -2.07
N VAL A 316 3.15 -20.64 -0.94
CA VAL A 316 2.46 -20.73 0.35
C VAL A 316 2.00 -19.34 0.77
N GLY A 317 0.75 -19.24 1.22
CA GLY A 317 0.16 -18.04 1.80
C GLY A 317 -0.39 -18.36 3.18
N VAL A 318 -0.12 -17.51 4.16
CA VAL A 318 -0.68 -17.61 5.51
C VAL A 318 -1.22 -16.24 5.86
N ASP A 319 -2.47 -16.18 6.33
CA ASP A 319 -3.08 -14.99 6.91
C ASP A 319 -3.95 -15.42 8.09
N VAL A 320 -3.36 -15.42 9.28
CA VAL A 320 -3.99 -15.91 10.51
C VAL A 320 -4.09 -14.78 11.51
N ASN A 321 -5.33 -14.45 11.87
CA ASN A 321 -5.63 -13.33 12.73
C ASN A 321 -6.55 -13.76 13.89
N GLY A 322 -6.53 -12.99 14.98
CA GLY A 322 -7.47 -13.17 16.07
C GLY A 322 -7.51 -12.00 17.02
N ILE A 323 -8.62 -11.93 17.74
CA ILE A 323 -8.97 -10.90 18.73
C ILE A 323 -9.43 -11.56 20.03
N SER A 324 -9.33 -10.84 21.13
CA SER A 324 -9.83 -11.28 22.44
C SER A 324 -11.36 -11.24 22.56
N ASP A 325 -11.99 -10.29 21.89
CA ASP A 325 -13.41 -9.96 22.02
C ASP A 325 -13.92 -9.17 20.81
N ASP A 326 -15.23 -9.23 20.56
CA ASP A 326 -15.91 -8.59 19.41
C ASP A 326 -15.73 -7.07 19.34
N ASN A 327 -15.47 -6.41 20.48
CA ASN A 327 -15.35 -4.95 20.53
C ASN A 327 -13.91 -4.47 20.32
N TYR A 328 -12.92 -5.37 20.17
CA TYR A 328 -11.50 -5.01 20.14
C TYR A 328 -11.20 -3.90 19.13
N ILE A 329 -11.57 -4.13 17.86
CA ILE A 329 -11.27 -3.21 16.75
C ILE A 329 -12.05 -1.89 16.90
N VAL A 330 -13.29 -1.95 17.41
CA VAL A 330 -14.14 -0.76 17.59
C VAL A 330 -13.63 0.14 18.72
N ASP A 331 -13.15 -0.44 19.83
CA ASP A 331 -12.67 0.31 20.98
C ASP A 331 -11.24 0.82 20.80
N LEU A 332 -10.32 -0.09 20.42
CA LEU A 332 -8.88 0.15 20.45
C LEU A 332 -8.32 0.52 19.08
N GLY A 333 -9.01 0.16 17.99
CA GLY A 333 -8.50 0.25 16.63
C GLY A 333 -7.45 -0.81 16.32
N SER A 334 -7.05 -0.91 15.04
CA SER A 334 -5.86 -1.63 14.59
C SER A 334 -5.35 -0.94 13.33
N ASP A 335 -4.05 -1.12 13.03
CA ASP A 335 -3.46 -0.64 11.78
C ASP A 335 -3.86 -1.51 10.57
N TYR A 336 -4.43 -2.70 10.82
CA TYR A 336 -4.68 -3.74 9.82
C TYR A 336 -6.16 -3.94 9.47
N TYR A 337 -7.06 -3.68 10.41
CA TYR A 337 -8.50 -3.88 10.25
C TYR A 337 -9.26 -2.59 10.52
N ASN A 338 -10.29 -2.34 9.72
CA ASN A 338 -11.19 -1.22 9.85
C ASN A 338 -12.32 -1.54 10.84
N ARG A 339 -12.89 -0.52 11.49
CA ARG A 339 -14.05 -0.68 12.38
C ARG A 339 -15.32 -1.17 11.67
N ALA A 340 -15.36 -1.11 10.35
CA ALA A 340 -16.44 -1.69 9.55
C ALA A 340 -16.25 -3.18 9.22
N ASP A 341 -15.08 -3.77 9.50
CA ASP A 341 -14.82 -5.17 9.22
C ASP A 341 -15.65 -6.07 10.14
N THR A 342 -16.24 -7.11 9.57
CA THR A 342 -17.17 -8.01 10.29
C THR A 342 -16.54 -9.35 10.67
N HIS A 343 -15.32 -9.61 10.20
CA HIS A 343 -14.60 -10.85 10.45
C HIS A 343 -13.12 -10.66 10.24
N LEU A 344 -12.32 -11.54 10.84
CA LEU A 344 -10.89 -11.65 10.62
C LEU A 344 -10.57 -12.98 9.92
N TYR A 345 -9.64 -12.93 8.98
CA TYR A 345 -9.24 -14.11 8.21
C TYR A 345 -8.36 -15.06 9.02
N ARG A 346 -8.61 -16.36 8.89
CA ARG A 346 -7.73 -17.43 9.35
C ARG A 346 -7.51 -18.42 8.22
N THR A 347 -6.58 -18.09 7.34
CA THR A 347 -6.34 -18.83 6.12
C THR A 347 -4.91 -19.33 6.01
N VAL A 348 -4.78 -20.56 5.53
CA VAL A 348 -3.50 -21.15 5.12
C VAL A 348 -3.71 -21.75 3.75
N GLY A 349 -2.97 -21.27 2.76
CA GLY A 349 -3.05 -21.66 1.37
C GLY A 349 -1.75 -22.25 0.85
N LEU A 350 -1.87 -23.26 0.01
CA LEU A 350 -0.78 -23.88 -0.73
C LEU A 350 -1.24 -24.04 -2.18
N ASN A 351 -0.60 -23.31 -3.08
CA ASN A 351 -0.94 -23.31 -4.50
C ASN A 351 0.20 -23.89 -5.32
N TYR A 352 -0.15 -24.67 -6.32
CA TYR A 352 0.77 -25.21 -7.32
C TYR A 352 0.35 -24.73 -8.71
N TYR A 353 1.31 -24.17 -9.43
CA TYR A 353 1.10 -23.68 -10.79
C TYR A 353 1.96 -24.46 -11.78
N ASP A 354 1.31 -24.95 -12.84
CA ASP A 354 1.96 -25.47 -14.04
C ASP A 354 1.31 -24.83 -15.28
N SER A 355 1.87 -25.11 -16.46
CA SER A 355 1.42 -24.52 -17.73
C SER A 355 -0.03 -24.83 -18.11
N ASP A 356 -0.58 -25.96 -17.66
CA ASP A 356 -1.92 -26.44 -18.02
C ASP A 356 -2.75 -26.89 -16.81
N MET A 357 -2.26 -26.64 -15.59
CA MET A 357 -2.88 -27.08 -14.36
C MET A 357 -2.60 -26.13 -13.20
N THR A 358 -3.63 -25.85 -12.39
CA THR A 358 -3.49 -25.26 -11.05
C THR A 358 -4.07 -26.19 -9.99
N LEU A 359 -3.40 -26.29 -8.85
CA LEU A 359 -3.90 -26.99 -7.67
C LEU A 359 -3.83 -26.04 -6.48
N ASP A 360 -4.98 -25.76 -5.89
CA ASP A 360 -5.17 -24.76 -4.84
C ASP A 360 -5.69 -25.46 -3.58
N ILE A 361 -4.88 -25.56 -2.53
CA ILE A 361 -5.24 -26.23 -1.27
C ILE A 361 -5.31 -25.18 -0.17
N HIS A 362 -6.46 -25.06 0.49
CA HIS A 362 -6.69 -24.06 1.51
C HIS A 362 -7.33 -24.66 2.78
N ILE A 363 -6.93 -24.11 3.91
CA ILE A 363 -7.69 -24.16 5.16
C ILE A 363 -8.24 -22.74 5.34
N ARG A 364 -9.56 -22.60 5.44
CA ARG A 364 -10.23 -21.30 5.57
C ARG A 364 -11.17 -21.33 6.77
N ASP A 365 -10.86 -20.48 7.74
CA ASP A 365 -11.66 -20.21 8.93
C ASP A 365 -11.81 -18.69 9.09
N PHE A 366 -12.81 -18.27 9.85
CA PHE A 366 -13.14 -16.87 10.06
C PHE A 366 -13.43 -16.64 11.53
N GLU A 367 -12.79 -15.64 12.13
CA GLU A 367 -13.24 -15.10 13.42
C GLU A 367 -14.32 -14.06 13.13
N THR A 368 -15.58 -14.44 13.27
CA THR A 368 -16.71 -13.53 13.09
C THR A 368 -16.86 -12.59 14.27
N ILE A 369 -17.07 -11.30 14.00
CA ILE A 369 -17.34 -10.30 15.03
C ILE A 369 -18.85 -10.24 15.26
N GLY A 370 -19.29 -10.50 16.50
CA GLY A 370 -20.67 -10.39 16.94
C GLY A 370 -21.40 -11.73 17.07
N THR A 371 -22.73 -11.67 17.22
CA THR A 371 -23.56 -12.81 17.68
C THR A 371 -23.89 -13.86 16.63
N GLN A 372 -23.44 -13.72 15.39
CA GLN A 372 -23.66 -14.73 14.34
C GLN A 372 -22.52 -15.75 14.36
N SER A 373 -22.58 -16.70 15.30
CA SER A 373 -21.56 -17.73 15.51
C SER A 373 -21.64 -18.92 14.54
N ASP A 374 -22.60 -18.93 13.60
CA ASP A 374 -22.85 -20.09 12.74
C ASP A 374 -22.01 -20.09 11.45
N ALA A 375 -20.83 -19.45 11.46
CA ALA A 375 -19.94 -19.43 10.32
C ALA A 375 -19.33 -20.81 10.05
N TYR A 376 -19.43 -21.25 8.81
CA TYR A 376 -18.76 -22.46 8.34
C TYR A 376 -17.28 -22.19 8.05
N ARG A 377 -16.46 -23.21 8.28
CA ARG A 377 -15.03 -23.28 7.96
C ARG A 377 -14.77 -24.42 6.99
N ALA A 378 -13.82 -24.22 6.07
CA ALA A 378 -13.42 -25.20 5.06
C ALA A 378 -12.03 -25.79 5.42
N ILE A 379 -11.98 -27.04 5.89
CA ILE A 379 -10.78 -27.64 6.48
C ILE A 379 -10.62 -29.13 6.09
N PRO A 380 -9.83 -29.45 5.05
CA PRO A 380 -9.32 -28.57 4.00
C PRO A 380 -10.29 -28.45 2.82
N GLU A 381 -9.99 -27.53 1.93
CA GLU A 381 -10.53 -27.45 0.58
C GLU A 381 -9.38 -27.56 -0.42
N ALA A 382 -9.53 -28.42 -1.44
CA ALA A 382 -8.57 -28.60 -2.51
C ALA A 382 -9.29 -28.46 -3.85
N ARG A 383 -8.82 -27.55 -4.70
CA ARG A 383 -9.35 -27.30 -6.04
C ARG A 383 -8.29 -27.62 -7.09
N LEU A 384 -8.67 -28.35 -8.12
CA LEU A 384 -7.83 -28.71 -9.25
C LEU A 384 -8.48 -28.18 -10.53
N ASN A 385 -7.76 -27.32 -11.25
CA ASN A 385 -8.18 -26.84 -12.56
C ASN A 385 -7.18 -27.33 -13.59
N VAL A 386 -7.65 -27.94 -14.68
CA VAL A 386 -6.81 -28.41 -15.79
C VAL A 386 -7.39 -27.90 -17.10
N VAL A 387 -6.56 -27.32 -17.96
CA VAL A 387 -6.95 -26.86 -19.30
C VAL A 387 -5.98 -27.41 -20.32
N LYS A 388 -6.43 -28.36 -21.16
CA LYS A 388 -5.60 -28.97 -22.19
C LYS A 388 -6.23 -28.83 -23.58
N PRO A 389 -5.49 -28.34 -24.59
CA PRO A 389 -5.98 -28.33 -25.96
C PRO A 389 -6.12 -29.75 -26.51
N ILE A 390 -7.23 -30.01 -27.21
CA ILE A 390 -7.48 -31.23 -27.98
C ILE A 390 -7.45 -30.86 -29.46
N GLY A 391 -6.27 -31.00 -30.08
CA GLY A 391 -6.05 -30.60 -31.46
C GLY A 391 -6.00 -29.06 -31.59
N SER A 392 -6.53 -28.52 -32.69
CA SER A 392 -6.45 -27.08 -33.01
C SER A 392 -7.74 -26.29 -32.78
N LEU A 393 -8.84 -26.96 -32.40
CA LEU A 393 -10.17 -26.34 -32.33
C LEU A 393 -10.87 -26.56 -30.99
N LEU A 394 -10.51 -27.60 -30.23
CA LEU A 394 -11.17 -27.97 -29.00
C LEU A 394 -10.22 -27.81 -27.82
N GLU A 395 -10.81 -27.54 -26.66
CA GLU A 395 -10.14 -27.53 -25.37
C GLU A 395 -10.92 -28.43 -24.42
N PHE A 396 -10.20 -29.21 -23.63
CA PHE A 396 -10.75 -29.93 -22.49
C PHE A 396 -10.39 -29.15 -21.23
N LYS A 397 -11.41 -28.79 -20.47
CA LYS A 397 -11.28 -28.17 -19.14
C LYS A 397 -11.80 -29.16 -18.10
N LEU A 398 -11.15 -29.22 -16.95
CA LEU A 398 -11.59 -30.01 -15.81
C LEU A 398 -11.47 -29.15 -14.57
N ASP A 399 -12.61 -28.85 -13.96
CA ASP A 399 -12.69 -28.25 -12.64
C ASP A 399 -13.06 -29.35 -11.64
N SER A 400 -12.29 -29.51 -10.57
CA SER A 400 -12.58 -30.48 -9.52
C SER A 400 -12.30 -29.87 -8.15
N GLU A 401 -13.13 -30.21 -7.17
CA GLU A 401 -13.00 -29.73 -5.80
C GLU A 401 -13.24 -30.87 -4.81
N LEU A 402 -12.46 -30.89 -3.73
CA LEU A 402 -12.74 -31.66 -2.54
C LEU A 402 -12.70 -30.73 -1.33
N ALA A 403 -13.81 -30.61 -0.60
CA ALA A 403 -13.92 -29.75 0.57
C ALA A 403 -14.52 -30.49 1.75
N TYR A 404 -14.07 -30.17 2.96
CA TYR A 404 -14.74 -30.55 4.19
C TYR A 404 -15.20 -29.29 4.95
N PHE A 405 -16.50 -29.16 5.15
CA PHE A 405 -17.15 -28.06 5.83
C PHE A 405 -17.52 -28.43 7.25
N ASP A 406 -17.12 -27.58 8.18
CA ASP A 406 -17.36 -27.73 9.61
C ASP A 406 -17.88 -26.42 10.19
N ASN A 407 -18.44 -26.43 11.39
CA ASN A 407 -19.01 -25.26 12.04
C ASN A 407 -18.53 -25.16 13.49
N VAL A 408 -18.46 -23.94 14.02
CA VAL A 408 -18.10 -23.71 15.43
C VAL A 408 -19.19 -24.28 16.36
N ASN A 409 -20.45 -24.23 15.93
CA ASN A 409 -21.57 -24.84 16.64
C ASN A 409 -21.65 -26.35 16.31
N PRO A 410 -21.42 -27.25 17.29
CA PRO A 410 -21.36 -28.69 17.05
C PRO A 410 -22.71 -29.31 16.69
N THR A 411 -23.81 -28.56 16.82
CA THR A 411 -25.16 -29.02 16.42
C THR A 411 -25.46 -28.76 14.96
N MET A 412 -24.66 -27.95 14.27
CA MET A 412 -24.84 -27.67 12.85
C MET A 412 -24.38 -28.84 11.99
N PRO A 413 -25.02 -29.09 10.83
CA PRO A 413 -24.58 -30.12 9.89
C PRO A 413 -23.17 -29.88 9.39
N THR A 414 -22.34 -30.91 9.32
CA THR A 414 -21.03 -30.88 8.65
C THR A 414 -21.11 -31.60 7.31
N ALA A 415 -20.18 -31.34 6.38
CA ALA A 415 -20.20 -32.05 5.10
C ALA A 415 -18.83 -32.24 4.45
N MET A 416 -18.63 -33.41 3.87
CA MET A 416 -17.60 -33.64 2.85
C MET A 416 -18.25 -33.49 1.47
N ARG A 417 -17.71 -32.59 0.64
CA ARG A 417 -18.13 -32.34 -0.74
C ARG A 417 -17.03 -32.76 -1.70
N PHE A 418 -17.37 -33.58 -2.70
CA PHE A 418 -16.52 -33.84 -3.85
C PHE A 418 -17.24 -33.41 -5.13
N HIS A 419 -16.60 -32.57 -5.93
CA HIS A 419 -17.11 -32.03 -7.17
C HIS A 419 -16.16 -32.32 -8.33
N VAL A 420 -16.74 -32.61 -9.50
CA VAL A 420 -16.01 -32.75 -10.75
C VAL A 420 -16.87 -32.25 -11.91
N ALA A 421 -16.29 -31.39 -12.76
CA ALA A 421 -16.94 -30.76 -13.89
C ALA A 421 -16.03 -30.80 -15.13
N PRO A 422 -15.97 -31.94 -15.85
CA PRO A 422 -15.36 -31.97 -17.18
C PRO A 422 -16.17 -31.12 -18.17
N THR A 423 -15.45 -30.30 -18.93
CA THR A 423 -16.00 -29.41 -19.95
C THR A 423 -15.27 -29.61 -21.27
N LEU A 424 -16.04 -29.77 -22.35
CA LEU A 424 -15.52 -29.68 -23.71
C LEU A 424 -15.87 -28.29 -24.27
N SER A 425 -14.85 -27.53 -24.65
CA SER A 425 -14.96 -26.15 -25.14
C SER A 425 -14.50 -26.05 -26.59
N LEU A 426 -15.23 -25.30 -27.40
CA LEU A 426 -14.85 -24.88 -28.76
C LEU A 426 -14.71 -23.34 -28.78
N PRO A 427 -13.52 -22.80 -28.46
CA PRO A 427 -13.27 -21.36 -28.52
C PRO A 427 -12.89 -20.94 -29.95
N TYR A 428 -13.74 -20.17 -30.61
CA TYR A 428 -13.48 -19.61 -31.93
C TYR A 428 -13.31 -18.09 -31.85
N GLN A 429 -12.06 -17.63 -31.97
CA GLN A 429 -11.71 -16.21 -31.88
C GLN A 429 -11.18 -15.66 -33.21
N ARG A 430 -11.63 -14.45 -33.55
CA ARG A 430 -11.19 -13.63 -34.69
C ARG A 430 -11.11 -12.17 -34.24
N HIS A 431 -10.42 -11.33 -35.00
CA HIS A 431 -10.31 -9.90 -34.68
C HIS A 431 -11.66 -9.17 -34.58
N TRP A 432 -12.70 -9.67 -35.27
CA TRP A 432 -14.03 -9.05 -35.31
C TRP A 432 -15.04 -9.71 -34.35
N GLY A 433 -14.66 -10.74 -33.61
CA GLY A 433 -15.58 -11.40 -32.69
C GLY A 433 -15.09 -12.72 -32.13
N GLU A 434 -15.85 -13.22 -31.17
CA GLU A 434 -15.63 -14.49 -30.49
C GLU A 434 -16.92 -15.28 -30.45
N LEU A 435 -16.80 -16.60 -30.60
CA LEU A 435 -17.86 -17.57 -30.40
C LEU A 435 -17.30 -18.72 -29.57
N THR A 436 -17.90 -18.98 -28.42
CA THR A 436 -17.50 -20.03 -27.50
C THR A 436 -18.68 -20.95 -27.23
N ALA A 437 -18.51 -22.23 -27.54
CA ALA A 437 -19.50 -23.26 -27.25
C ALA A 437 -18.91 -24.24 -26.21
N GLU A 438 -19.59 -24.41 -25.09
CA GLU A 438 -19.16 -25.24 -23.97
C GLU A 438 -20.25 -26.28 -23.64
N ALA A 439 -19.82 -27.52 -23.39
CA ALA A 439 -20.66 -28.58 -22.86
C ALA A 439 -19.98 -29.16 -21.61
N THR A 440 -20.68 -29.10 -20.49
CA THR A 440 -20.16 -29.45 -19.16
C THR A 440 -21.08 -30.45 -18.47
N VAL A 441 -20.50 -31.41 -17.77
CA VAL A 441 -21.24 -32.32 -16.87
C VAL A 441 -20.77 -32.05 -15.44
N LEU A 442 -21.63 -31.49 -14.61
CA LEU A 442 -21.32 -31.17 -13.22
C LEU A 442 -21.78 -32.31 -12.32
N ASN A 443 -20.87 -33.07 -11.73
CA ASN A 443 -21.19 -34.09 -10.73
C ASN A 443 -20.71 -33.64 -9.35
N THR A 444 -21.59 -33.68 -8.35
CA THR A 444 -21.28 -33.30 -6.96
C THR A 444 -21.80 -34.36 -6.01
N TYR A 445 -20.93 -34.93 -5.21
CA TYR A 445 -21.24 -35.87 -4.15
C TYR A 445 -21.09 -35.18 -2.78
N TYR A 446 -22.08 -35.36 -1.92
CA TYR A 446 -22.08 -34.90 -0.54
C TYR A 446 -22.21 -36.09 0.40
N ARG A 447 -21.42 -36.06 1.47
CA ARG A 447 -21.67 -36.81 2.70
C ARG A 447 -21.86 -35.81 3.82
N GLN A 448 -23.06 -35.75 4.39
CA GLN A 448 -23.50 -34.78 5.38
C GLN A 448 -23.71 -35.50 6.72
N ASP A 449 -23.08 -35.01 7.79
CA ASP A 449 -23.27 -35.53 9.16
C ASP A 449 -24.07 -34.52 10.00
N ASN A 450 -24.58 -34.94 11.17
CA ASN A 450 -25.46 -34.14 12.05
C ASN A 450 -26.72 -33.61 11.34
N VAL A 451 -27.30 -34.43 10.46
CA VAL A 451 -28.52 -34.09 9.70
C VAL A 451 -29.81 -34.58 10.35
N ASP A 452 -29.72 -35.27 11.49
CA ASP A 452 -30.87 -35.73 12.27
C ASP A 452 -31.78 -34.52 12.63
N ASP A 453 -33.09 -34.66 12.44
CA ASP A 453 -34.11 -33.60 12.60
C ASP A 453 -34.04 -32.43 11.58
N THR A 454 -33.25 -32.55 10.52
CA THR A 454 -33.23 -31.59 9.38
C THR A 454 -33.96 -32.15 8.15
N THR A 455 -33.98 -31.37 7.07
CA THR A 455 -34.47 -31.83 5.73
C THR A 455 -33.35 -32.39 4.84
N LEU A 456 -32.14 -32.52 5.38
CA LEU A 456 -30.94 -32.92 4.65
C LEU A 456 -30.78 -34.44 4.66
N ASP A 457 -30.24 -35.00 3.57
CA ASP A 457 -29.93 -36.43 3.46
C ASP A 457 -28.45 -36.68 3.78
N GLU A 458 -28.12 -37.82 4.42
CA GLU A 458 -26.73 -38.15 4.76
C GLU A 458 -25.83 -38.29 3.52
N GLU A 459 -26.34 -38.88 2.43
CA GLU A 459 -25.60 -39.03 1.17
C GLU A 459 -26.42 -38.46 0.00
N VAL A 460 -25.83 -37.52 -0.76
CA VAL A 460 -26.48 -36.91 -1.92
C VAL A 460 -25.53 -36.93 -3.12
N ASN A 461 -26.02 -37.36 -4.28
CA ASN A 461 -25.28 -37.27 -5.55
C ASN A 461 -26.09 -36.46 -6.57
N ARG A 462 -25.59 -35.30 -6.95
CA ARG A 462 -26.22 -34.37 -7.90
C ARG A 462 -25.44 -34.36 -9.21
N THR A 463 -26.10 -34.65 -10.33
CA THR A 463 -25.50 -34.59 -11.67
C THR A 463 -26.29 -33.63 -12.56
N LEU A 464 -25.64 -32.59 -13.07
CA LEU A 464 -26.26 -31.58 -13.93
C LEU A 464 -25.58 -31.57 -15.29
N GLY A 465 -26.35 -31.48 -16.36
CA GLY A 465 -25.85 -31.16 -17.70
C GLY A 465 -25.93 -29.67 -17.94
N GLN A 466 -24.84 -29.08 -18.44
CA GLN A 466 -24.79 -27.66 -18.79
C GLN A 466 -24.31 -27.48 -20.23
N GLY A 467 -24.99 -26.60 -20.96
CA GLY A 467 -24.61 -26.15 -22.30
C GLY A 467 -24.60 -24.63 -22.34
N ARG A 468 -23.51 -24.07 -22.86
CA ARG A 468 -23.34 -22.62 -23.00
C ARG A 468 -22.91 -22.29 -24.42
N LEU A 469 -23.58 -21.30 -25.01
CA LEU A 469 -23.20 -20.71 -26.28
C LEU A 469 -23.09 -19.21 -26.08
N PHE A 470 -21.86 -18.69 -26.09
CA PHE A 470 -21.55 -17.28 -25.95
C PHE A 470 -20.99 -16.73 -27.27
N GLY A 471 -21.44 -15.55 -27.67
CA GLY A 471 -20.91 -14.85 -28.81
C GLY A 471 -20.84 -13.34 -28.58
N THR A 472 -19.77 -12.73 -29.07
CA THR A 472 -19.58 -11.27 -29.10
C THR A 472 -19.01 -10.84 -30.45
N LEU A 473 -19.38 -9.65 -30.90
CA LEU A 473 -18.84 -9.04 -32.11
C LEU A 473 -18.18 -7.72 -31.74
N TYR A 474 -17.12 -7.34 -32.47
CA TYR A 474 -16.43 -6.08 -32.28
C TYR A 474 -16.64 -5.22 -33.53
N PHE A 475 -17.44 -4.17 -33.40
CA PHE A 475 -17.61 -3.17 -34.45
C PHE A 475 -16.87 -1.90 -34.06
N GLU A 476 -16.14 -1.32 -35.01
CA GLU A 476 -15.42 -0.06 -34.83
C GLU A 476 -15.86 0.92 -35.90
N ARG A 477 -15.94 2.20 -35.54
CA ARG A 477 -16.08 3.30 -36.48
C ARG A 477 -15.19 4.46 -36.05
N ASP A 478 -14.66 5.16 -37.04
CA ASP A 478 -14.00 6.44 -36.80
C ASP A 478 -15.03 7.49 -36.37
N GLY A 479 -14.60 8.37 -35.47
CA GLY A 479 -15.39 9.44 -34.88
C GLY A 479 -16.18 9.00 -33.64
N GLY A 480 -16.18 9.85 -32.61
CA GLY A 480 -17.00 9.75 -31.41
C GLY A 480 -18.39 10.38 -31.56
N TRP A 481 -19.19 10.35 -30.49
CA TRP A 481 -20.36 11.25 -30.36
C TRP A 481 -19.96 12.67 -29.95
N PHE A 482 -18.74 12.84 -29.40
CA PHE A 482 -18.26 14.09 -28.78
C PHE A 482 -17.06 14.72 -29.51
N SER A 483 -16.42 14.00 -30.44
CA SER A 483 -15.29 14.47 -31.26
C SER A 483 -15.28 13.76 -32.62
N GLU A 484 -14.81 14.44 -33.66
CA GLU A 484 -14.53 13.81 -34.95
C GLU A 484 -13.20 13.02 -34.94
N GLU A 485 -12.35 13.31 -33.96
CA GLU A 485 -11.06 12.68 -33.69
C GLU A 485 -11.27 11.66 -32.54
N GLY A 486 -11.14 10.36 -32.83
CA GLY A 486 -11.38 9.24 -31.90
C GLY A 486 -12.06 8.04 -32.54
N THR A 487 -12.21 6.94 -31.78
CA THR A 487 -12.81 5.68 -32.24
C THR A 487 -14.00 5.31 -31.38
N THR A 488 -15.15 5.00 -31.99
CA THR A 488 -16.28 4.41 -31.27
C THR A 488 -16.31 2.91 -31.50
N THR A 489 -16.40 2.12 -30.44
CA THR A 489 -16.64 0.68 -30.52
C THR A 489 -18.10 0.34 -30.14
N LEU A 490 -18.60 -0.75 -30.71
CA LEU A 490 -19.87 -1.36 -30.34
C LEU A 490 -19.69 -2.88 -30.25
N GLU A 491 -20.02 -3.41 -29.08
CA GLU A 491 -19.75 -4.78 -28.68
C GLU A 491 -21.05 -5.48 -28.26
N PRO A 492 -21.89 -5.94 -29.20
CA PRO A 492 -23.05 -6.72 -28.87
C PRO A 492 -22.64 -8.11 -28.40
N LYS A 493 -23.21 -8.52 -27.26
CA LYS A 493 -22.98 -9.80 -26.58
C LYS A 493 -24.29 -10.58 -26.53
N LEU A 494 -24.22 -11.88 -26.84
CA LEU A 494 -25.34 -12.81 -26.76
C LEU A 494 -24.88 -14.10 -26.09
N GLN A 495 -25.64 -14.58 -25.12
CA GLN A 495 -25.40 -15.87 -24.50
C GLN A 495 -26.69 -16.66 -24.39
N TYR A 496 -26.65 -17.93 -24.81
CA TYR A 496 -27.63 -18.92 -24.39
C TYR A 496 -26.99 -19.82 -23.33
N LEU A 497 -27.69 -20.03 -22.22
CA LEU A 497 -27.24 -20.90 -21.14
C LEU A 497 -28.37 -21.85 -20.73
N TYR A 498 -28.05 -23.13 -20.76
CA TYR A 498 -28.90 -24.21 -20.26
C TYR A 498 -28.17 -24.97 -19.15
N THR A 499 -28.80 -25.12 -17.99
CA THR A 499 -28.40 -26.04 -16.92
C THR A 499 -29.62 -26.85 -16.54
N SER A 500 -29.52 -28.19 -16.53
CA SER A 500 -30.62 -29.06 -16.14
C SER A 500 -31.04 -28.82 -14.68
N PHE A 501 -32.32 -29.04 -14.38
CA PHE A 501 -32.86 -28.98 -13.02
C PHE A 501 -32.63 -30.29 -12.26
N GLU A 502 -32.26 -30.16 -10.99
CA GLU A 502 -32.34 -31.20 -9.96
C GLU A 502 -32.81 -30.53 -8.66
N ASP A 503 -33.56 -31.27 -7.85
CA ASP A 503 -33.93 -30.83 -6.52
C ASP A 503 -32.70 -30.85 -5.59
N GLN A 504 -32.51 -29.76 -4.84
CA GLN A 504 -31.33 -29.50 -4.02
C GLN A 504 -31.72 -29.13 -2.58
N THR A 505 -32.98 -29.30 -2.18
CA THR A 505 -33.44 -28.97 -0.82
C THR A 505 -32.82 -29.87 0.26
N ASN A 506 -32.35 -31.05 -0.12
CA ASN A 506 -31.70 -32.02 0.75
C ASN A 506 -30.19 -31.78 0.94
N ILE A 507 -29.63 -30.71 0.36
CA ILE A 507 -28.22 -30.31 0.50
C ILE A 507 -28.14 -29.09 1.43
N GLY A 508 -27.21 -29.07 2.38
CA GLY A 508 -26.95 -27.93 3.26
C GLY A 508 -26.47 -26.69 2.51
N LEU A 509 -26.24 -25.59 3.24
CA LEU A 509 -25.61 -24.37 2.72
C LEU A 509 -24.33 -24.14 3.53
N TYR A 510 -23.17 -24.25 2.87
CA TYR A 510 -21.87 -24.21 3.51
C TYR A 510 -21.04 -23.00 3.03
N ASP A 511 -20.95 -22.81 1.71
CA ASP A 511 -20.20 -21.72 1.08
C ASP A 511 -21.04 -20.92 0.05
N THR A 512 -22.36 -20.92 0.28
CA THR A 512 -23.36 -20.38 -0.63
C THR A 512 -23.94 -19.05 -0.12
N ALA A 513 -23.68 -17.98 -0.86
CA ALA A 513 -24.25 -16.66 -0.69
C ALA A 513 -24.73 -16.11 -2.05
N VAL A 514 -25.71 -15.21 -2.04
CA VAL A 514 -26.21 -14.59 -3.28
C VAL A 514 -25.16 -13.63 -3.82
N LEU A 515 -24.81 -13.79 -5.10
CA LEU A 515 -23.87 -12.92 -5.79
C LEU A 515 -24.56 -11.63 -6.23
N LEU A 516 -23.89 -10.51 -6.00
CA LEU A 516 -24.26 -9.26 -6.65
C LEU A 516 -23.98 -9.38 -8.17
N THR A 517 -24.80 -8.68 -8.96
CA THR A 517 -24.79 -8.80 -10.43
C THR A 517 -24.66 -7.42 -11.06
N ASP A 518 -23.49 -7.16 -11.65
CA ASP A 518 -23.24 -6.08 -12.60
C ASP A 518 -23.53 -6.56 -14.04
N VAL A 519 -23.22 -5.75 -15.05
CA VAL A 519 -23.52 -6.09 -16.45
C VAL A 519 -22.78 -7.35 -16.91
N GLU A 520 -21.51 -7.51 -16.57
CA GLU A 520 -20.74 -8.73 -16.88
C GLU A 520 -21.25 -9.94 -16.08
N GLY A 521 -21.68 -9.73 -14.84
CA GLY A 521 -22.30 -10.71 -13.96
C GLY A 521 -23.55 -11.36 -14.56
N LEU A 522 -24.28 -10.66 -15.45
CA LEU A 522 -25.44 -11.24 -16.16
C LEU A 522 -25.05 -12.42 -17.08
N PHE A 523 -23.79 -12.48 -17.53
CA PHE A 523 -23.27 -13.56 -18.38
C PHE A 523 -22.65 -14.70 -17.57
N ARG A 524 -22.54 -14.58 -16.23
CA ARG A 524 -21.93 -15.59 -15.34
C ARG A 524 -22.72 -16.90 -15.27
N GLY A 525 -24.05 -16.83 -15.34
CA GLY A 525 -24.91 -18.02 -15.26
C GLY A 525 -25.02 -18.65 -13.86
N ARG A 526 -24.59 -17.92 -12.83
CA ARG A 526 -24.67 -18.34 -11.42
C ARG A 526 -25.20 -17.17 -10.57
N GLU A 527 -26.21 -17.45 -9.77
CA GLU A 527 -26.77 -16.51 -8.78
C GLU A 527 -26.09 -16.65 -7.42
N PHE A 528 -25.40 -17.77 -7.18
CA PHE A 528 -24.80 -18.12 -5.89
C PHE A 528 -23.29 -18.30 -5.97
N THR A 529 -22.60 -18.04 -4.85
CA THR A 529 -21.23 -18.54 -4.61
C THR A 529 -21.25 -20.04 -4.33
N GLY A 530 -20.07 -20.66 -4.37
CA GLY A 530 -19.92 -22.05 -3.97
C GLY A 530 -20.57 -23.03 -4.94
N LEU A 531 -20.92 -24.22 -4.43
CA LEU A 531 -21.50 -25.33 -5.21
C LEU A 531 -22.74 -25.95 -4.55
N ASP A 532 -23.20 -25.46 -3.39
CA ASP A 532 -24.34 -26.08 -2.70
C ASP A 532 -25.66 -25.78 -3.39
N ARG A 533 -25.76 -24.63 -4.06
CA ARG A 533 -26.87 -24.28 -4.94
C ARG A 533 -26.36 -23.92 -6.33
N ILE A 534 -26.74 -24.74 -7.32
CA ILE A 534 -26.49 -24.45 -8.73
C ILE A 534 -27.83 -24.21 -9.39
N ASN A 535 -27.99 -23.03 -10.00
CA ASN A 535 -29.21 -22.66 -10.70
C ASN A 535 -29.48 -23.60 -11.88
N ASP A 536 -30.72 -24.08 -11.98
CA ASP A 536 -31.26 -24.51 -13.25
C ASP A 536 -31.42 -23.28 -14.13
N ASN A 537 -30.95 -23.36 -15.36
CA ASN A 537 -30.94 -22.23 -16.28
C ASN A 537 -31.60 -22.67 -17.57
N ASN A 538 -32.50 -21.84 -18.10
CA ASN A 538 -32.88 -21.87 -19.50
C ASN A 538 -33.07 -20.42 -19.93
N GLN A 539 -31.98 -19.75 -20.29
CA GLN A 539 -31.97 -18.30 -20.41
C GLN A 539 -31.15 -17.80 -21.60
N ILE A 540 -31.55 -16.64 -22.10
CA ILE A 540 -30.83 -15.85 -23.10
C ILE A 540 -30.40 -14.54 -22.45
N THR A 541 -29.10 -14.30 -22.32
CA THR A 541 -28.57 -13.01 -21.89
C THR A 541 -28.20 -12.21 -23.13
N VAL A 542 -28.73 -10.99 -23.23
CA VAL A 542 -28.37 -10.03 -24.29
C VAL A 542 -27.71 -8.84 -23.61
N GLY A 543 -26.59 -8.40 -24.14
CA GLY A 543 -25.93 -7.20 -23.67
C GLY A 543 -25.24 -6.47 -24.80
N MET A 544 -24.84 -5.24 -24.52
CA MET A 544 -24.13 -4.40 -25.47
C MET A 544 -23.28 -3.41 -24.70
N THR A 545 -22.02 -3.32 -25.10
CA THR A 545 -21.10 -2.30 -24.60
C THR A 545 -20.74 -1.36 -25.75
N SER A 546 -20.71 -0.07 -25.51
CA SER A 546 -20.18 0.90 -26.48
C SER A 546 -19.14 1.77 -25.79
N ARG A 547 -17.97 1.91 -26.43
CA ARG A 547 -16.85 2.68 -25.91
C ARG A 547 -16.50 3.80 -26.88
N ILE A 548 -16.02 4.92 -26.35
CA ILE A 548 -15.43 6.01 -27.13
C ILE A 548 -13.99 6.19 -26.64
N LEU A 549 -13.05 5.99 -27.57
CA LEU A 549 -11.62 6.16 -27.38
C LEU A 549 -11.18 7.48 -28.00
N ASP A 550 -10.23 8.17 -27.37
CA ASP A 550 -9.56 9.31 -27.98
C ASP A 550 -8.44 8.88 -28.96
N ASP A 551 -7.76 9.84 -29.59
CA ASP A 551 -6.67 9.56 -30.56
C ASP A 551 -5.44 8.86 -29.95
N LEU A 552 -5.34 8.86 -28.62
CA LEU A 552 -4.31 8.14 -27.86
C LEU A 552 -4.81 6.75 -27.43
N ASN A 553 -5.95 6.29 -27.96
CA ASN A 553 -6.65 5.06 -27.60
C ASN A 553 -7.03 4.97 -26.11
N ARG A 554 -7.22 6.12 -25.44
CA ARG A 554 -7.67 6.16 -24.05
C ARG A 554 -9.18 6.19 -24.02
N GLU A 555 -9.78 5.31 -23.23
CA GLU A 555 -11.22 5.31 -23.02
C GLU A 555 -11.70 6.60 -22.35
N GLN A 556 -12.63 7.29 -23.01
CA GLN A 556 -13.27 8.52 -22.50
C GLN A 556 -14.69 8.27 -22.03
N PHE A 557 -15.37 7.28 -22.61
CA PHE A 557 -16.76 6.96 -22.30
C PHE A 557 -16.99 5.47 -22.56
N ALA A 558 -17.66 4.79 -21.65
CA ALA A 558 -18.15 3.44 -21.84
C ALA A 558 -19.55 3.32 -21.25
N ILE A 559 -20.46 2.74 -22.01
CA ILE A 559 -21.79 2.38 -21.53
C ILE A 559 -22.05 0.92 -21.83
N SER A 560 -22.44 0.16 -20.80
CA SER A 560 -22.78 -1.24 -20.88
C SER A 560 -24.22 -1.43 -20.42
N LEU A 561 -25.01 -2.17 -21.20
CA LEU A 561 -26.40 -2.48 -20.92
C LEU A 561 -26.59 -3.97 -21.11
N GLY A 562 -27.27 -4.64 -20.18
CA GLY A 562 -27.53 -6.06 -20.30
C GLY A 562 -28.83 -6.47 -19.63
N GLN A 563 -29.46 -7.51 -20.17
CA GLN A 563 -30.68 -8.10 -19.64
C GLN A 563 -30.66 -9.62 -19.80
N ILE A 564 -31.20 -10.32 -18.79
CA ILE A 564 -31.46 -11.75 -18.85
C ILE A 564 -32.93 -12.00 -19.23
N PHE A 565 -33.15 -12.79 -20.26
CA PHE A 565 -34.46 -13.32 -20.66
C PHE A 565 -34.54 -14.80 -20.29
N TYR A 566 -35.34 -15.11 -19.28
CA TYR A 566 -35.62 -16.49 -18.87
C TYR A 566 -36.66 -17.10 -19.80
N LEU A 567 -36.35 -18.27 -20.37
CA LEU A 567 -37.27 -19.05 -21.20
C LEU A 567 -38.15 -19.97 -20.35
N ASP A 568 -37.63 -20.44 -19.22
CA ASP A 568 -38.35 -21.16 -18.16
C ASP A 568 -38.03 -20.54 -16.79
N ASP A 569 -38.93 -20.73 -15.83
CA ASP A 569 -38.71 -20.27 -14.45
C ASP A 569 -37.70 -21.18 -13.74
N ASN A 570 -36.59 -20.60 -13.27
CA ASN A 570 -35.64 -21.31 -12.39
C ASN A 570 -36.36 -21.87 -11.14
N GLN A 571 -36.12 -23.11 -10.78
CA GLN A 571 -36.77 -23.75 -9.63
C GLN A 571 -35.89 -23.71 -8.38
N VAL A 572 -34.57 -23.72 -8.56
CA VAL A 572 -33.61 -23.57 -7.48
C VAL A 572 -33.58 -22.11 -7.04
N VAL A 573 -34.15 -21.82 -5.87
CA VAL A 573 -34.25 -20.46 -5.32
C VAL A 573 -33.55 -20.32 -3.99
N SER A 574 -33.13 -19.09 -3.71
CA SER A 574 -32.77 -18.70 -2.35
C SER A 574 -34.00 -18.80 -1.44
N PRO A 575 -33.88 -19.34 -0.22
CA PRO A 575 -34.93 -19.29 0.80
C PRO A 575 -35.39 -17.86 1.13
N SER A 576 -34.55 -16.86 0.85
CA SER A 576 -34.74 -15.46 1.24
C SER A 576 -35.28 -14.52 0.14
N GLN A 577 -35.44 -14.97 -1.10
CA GLN A 577 -35.92 -14.10 -2.19
C GLN A 577 -37.28 -14.51 -2.77
N ASN A 578 -38.18 -13.53 -2.80
CA ASN A 578 -39.41 -13.58 -3.58
C ASN A 578 -39.08 -13.49 -5.08
N LYS A 579 -39.87 -14.21 -5.88
CA LYS A 579 -39.83 -14.55 -7.32
C LYS A 579 -39.53 -13.48 -8.39
N ASP A 580 -38.75 -12.43 -8.18
CA ASP A 580 -38.62 -11.36 -9.18
C ASP A 580 -37.28 -11.45 -9.97
N ARG A 581 -37.25 -12.06 -11.16
CA ARG A 581 -35.99 -12.65 -11.68
C ARG A 581 -35.30 -12.04 -12.89
N SER A 582 -35.97 -11.28 -13.77
CA SER A 582 -35.24 -10.71 -14.92
C SER A 582 -34.49 -9.44 -14.50
N ALA A 583 -33.18 -9.58 -14.31
CA ALA A 583 -32.27 -8.49 -14.02
C ALA A 583 -31.97 -7.70 -15.30
N LEU A 584 -32.15 -6.38 -15.21
CA LEU A 584 -31.65 -5.38 -16.15
C LEU A 584 -30.52 -4.64 -15.44
N ALA A 585 -29.32 -4.67 -15.99
CA ALA A 585 -28.18 -3.95 -15.46
C ALA A 585 -27.68 -2.92 -16.47
N ALA A 586 -27.23 -1.78 -15.96
CA ALA A 586 -26.61 -0.71 -16.72
C ALA A 586 -25.37 -0.21 -15.97
N GLU A 587 -24.30 0.04 -16.71
CA GLU A 587 -23.05 0.60 -16.21
C GLU A 587 -22.58 1.70 -17.16
N LEU A 588 -22.08 2.80 -16.58
CA LEU A 588 -21.63 3.97 -17.32
C LEU A 588 -20.36 4.52 -16.67
N ASP A 589 -19.29 4.57 -17.45
CA ASP A 589 -18.05 5.28 -17.14
C ASP A 589 -17.90 6.47 -18.09
N TRP A 590 -17.67 7.65 -17.54
CA TRP A 590 -17.53 8.85 -18.35
C TRP A 590 -16.47 9.80 -17.81
N ARG A 591 -15.37 9.88 -18.54
CA ARG A 591 -14.37 10.93 -18.45
C ARG A 591 -14.81 12.14 -19.28
N MET A 592 -15.65 12.99 -18.69
CA MET A 592 -16.18 14.20 -19.35
C MET A 592 -15.09 15.18 -19.79
N SER A 593 -13.96 15.19 -19.06
CA SER A 593 -12.76 15.96 -19.41
C SER A 593 -11.54 15.36 -18.69
N ALA A 594 -10.36 15.97 -18.86
CA ALA A 594 -9.18 15.60 -18.07
C ALA A 594 -9.35 15.70 -16.54
N ARG A 595 -10.41 16.40 -16.07
CA ARG A 595 -10.65 16.68 -14.65
C ARG A 595 -12.00 16.18 -14.11
N TRP A 596 -12.91 15.75 -14.96
CA TRP A 596 -14.27 15.36 -14.53
C TRP A 596 -14.51 13.91 -14.89
N TYR A 597 -14.90 13.13 -13.88
CA TYR A 597 -15.10 11.69 -13.94
C TYR A 597 -16.47 11.38 -13.35
N PHE A 598 -17.24 10.54 -14.03
CA PHE A 598 -18.54 10.09 -13.58
C PHE A 598 -18.64 8.59 -13.77
N HIS A 599 -19.08 7.88 -12.74
CA HIS A 599 -19.36 6.46 -12.74
C HIS A 599 -20.77 6.22 -12.24
N SER A 600 -21.49 5.30 -12.88
CA SER A 600 -22.83 4.92 -12.48
C SER A 600 -23.08 3.45 -12.77
N ASP A 601 -23.50 2.69 -11.75
CA ASP A 601 -24.02 1.33 -11.88
C ASP A 601 -25.46 1.27 -11.37
N VAL A 602 -26.34 0.59 -12.09
CA VAL A 602 -27.74 0.42 -11.71
C VAL A 602 -28.20 -1.00 -12.07
N GLN A 603 -28.86 -1.66 -11.13
CA GLN A 603 -29.52 -2.93 -11.32
C GLN A 603 -31.01 -2.80 -10.97
N ILE A 604 -31.87 -3.16 -11.93
CA ILE A 604 -33.32 -3.11 -11.81
C ILE A 604 -33.88 -4.49 -12.03
N THR A 605 -34.85 -4.87 -11.21
CA THR A 605 -35.64 -6.08 -11.43
C THR A 605 -36.85 -5.75 -12.30
N THR A 606 -36.88 -6.29 -13.52
CA THR A 606 -37.89 -5.95 -14.54
C THR A 606 -39.31 -6.46 -14.25
N GLN A 607 -39.48 -7.35 -13.27
CA GLN A 607 -40.82 -7.83 -12.88
C GLN A 607 -41.52 -6.91 -11.88
N THR A 608 -40.77 -6.21 -11.02
CA THR A 608 -41.33 -5.31 -10.00
C THR A 608 -41.01 -3.85 -10.21
N ASP A 609 -40.22 -3.52 -11.24
CA ASP A 609 -39.74 -2.17 -11.54
C ASP A 609 -39.03 -1.52 -10.34
N LYS A 610 -38.36 -2.35 -9.52
CA LYS A 610 -37.62 -1.91 -8.33
C LYS A 610 -36.13 -1.91 -8.60
N VAL A 611 -35.47 -0.88 -8.09
CA VAL A 611 -34.00 -0.82 -8.05
C VAL A 611 -33.54 -1.78 -6.95
N GLU A 612 -32.69 -2.73 -7.30
CA GLU A 612 -32.03 -3.61 -6.32
C GLU A 612 -30.73 -2.97 -5.83
N ARG A 613 -30.00 -2.33 -6.75
CA ARG A 613 -28.75 -1.63 -6.46
C ARG A 613 -28.60 -0.42 -7.36
N SER A 614 -28.05 0.65 -6.81
CA SER A 614 -27.43 1.70 -7.61
C SER A 614 -26.22 2.29 -6.90
N SER A 615 -25.18 2.64 -7.64
CA SER A 615 -24.14 3.51 -7.13
C SER A 615 -23.77 4.56 -8.18
N HIS A 616 -23.55 5.78 -7.71
CA HIS A 616 -23.26 6.93 -8.54
C HIS A 616 -22.10 7.69 -7.91
N THR A 617 -21.04 7.91 -8.67
CA THR A 617 -19.89 8.69 -8.21
C THR A 617 -19.54 9.76 -9.22
N LEU A 618 -19.48 11.01 -8.76
CA LEU A 618 -19.02 12.17 -9.53
C LEU A 618 -17.76 12.71 -8.88
N GLU A 619 -16.68 12.78 -9.63
CA GLU A 619 -15.40 13.30 -9.16
C GLU A 619 -14.89 14.43 -10.06
N TYR A 620 -14.50 15.52 -9.41
CA TYR A 620 -13.63 16.54 -9.98
C TYR A 620 -12.22 16.37 -9.43
N ARG A 621 -11.23 16.19 -10.31
CA ARG A 621 -9.82 16.07 -9.95
C ARG A 621 -8.99 17.03 -10.79
N ARG A 622 -8.33 18.00 -10.16
CA ARG A 622 -7.41 18.92 -10.85
C ARG A 622 -6.01 18.34 -11.01
N ASP A 623 -5.54 17.66 -9.97
CA ASP A 623 -4.21 17.06 -9.79
C ASP A 623 -4.30 16.01 -8.67
N ASN A 624 -3.18 15.39 -8.28
CA ASN A 624 -3.15 14.33 -7.26
C ASN A 624 -3.55 14.81 -5.86
N ASP A 625 -3.44 16.10 -5.56
CA ASP A 625 -3.70 16.66 -4.22
C ASP A 625 -5.03 17.41 -4.14
N SER A 626 -5.67 17.68 -5.29
CA SER A 626 -6.85 18.53 -5.42
C SER A 626 -8.01 17.77 -6.08
N LEU A 627 -8.89 17.22 -5.24
CA LEU A 627 -10.08 16.49 -5.69
C LEU A 627 -11.32 16.77 -4.83
N VAL A 628 -12.49 16.59 -5.44
CA VAL A 628 -13.79 16.59 -4.78
C VAL A 628 -14.61 15.45 -5.40
N GLN A 629 -15.11 14.55 -4.57
CA GLN A 629 -15.90 13.39 -4.95
C GLN A 629 -17.24 13.42 -4.21
N LEU A 630 -18.32 13.22 -4.95
CA LEU A 630 -19.66 12.99 -4.44
C LEU A 630 -20.04 11.55 -4.80
N SER A 631 -20.46 10.76 -3.82
CA SER A 631 -20.91 9.38 -4.01
C SER A 631 -22.31 9.18 -3.43
N HIS A 632 -23.11 8.35 -4.09
CA HIS A 632 -24.37 7.83 -3.58
C HIS A 632 -24.40 6.31 -3.80
N ARG A 633 -24.85 5.57 -2.80
CA ARG A 633 -24.97 4.12 -2.86
C ARG A 633 -26.31 3.69 -2.27
N TYR A 634 -27.03 2.88 -3.03
CA TYR A 634 -28.28 2.27 -2.64
C TYR A 634 -28.21 0.75 -2.83
N VAL A 635 -28.58 -0.01 -1.81
CA VAL A 635 -28.80 -1.46 -1.87
C VAL A 635 -30.10 -1.73 -1.15
N ARG A 636 -31.08 -2.29 -1.86
CA ARG A 636 -32.45 -2.47 -1.35
C ARG A 636 -32.48 -3.35 -0.10
N GLU A 637 -31.76 -4.45 -0.14
CA GLU A 637 -31.71 -5.45 0.93
C GLU A 637 -30.30 -6.05 0.98
N LEU A 638 -29.59 -5.80 2.07
CA LEU A 638 -28.31 -6.43 2.38
C LEU A 638 -28.35 -6.92 3.82
N SER A 639 -28.44 -8.24 4.00
CA SER A 639 -28.44 -8.88 5.33
C SER A 639 -29.54 -8.40 6.28
N GLY A 640 -30.76 -8.14 5.80
CA GLY A 640 -31.87 -7.67 6.63
C GLY A 640 -32.07 -6.15 6.62
N GLU A 641 -31.19 -5.40 5.97
CA GLU A 641 -31.12 -3.93 6.07
C GLU A 641 -31.05 -3.26 4.69
N THR A 642 -31.68 -2.09 4.57
CA THR A 642 -31.53 -1.23 3.40
C THR A 642 -30.32 -0.33 3.57
N ILE A 643 -29.46 -0.25 2.55
CA ILE A 643 -28.37 0.73 2.51
C ILE A 643 -28.81 1.87 1.60
N ASP A 644 -28.89 3.09 2.14
CA ASP A 644 -29.04 4.31 1.35
C ASP A 644 -28.11 5.38 1.91
N GLN A 645 -27.01 5.65 1.22
CA GLN A 645 -25.91 6.43 1.75
C GLN A 645 -25.42 7.47 0.75
N VAL A 646 -25.18 8.68 1.22
CA VAL A 646 -24.55 9.76 0.44
C VAL A 646 -23.25 10.18 1.10
N GLY A 647 -22.20 10.34 0.30
CA GLY A 647 -20.86 10.68 0.73
C GLY A 647 -20.28 11.86 -0.04
N ILE A 648 -19.56 12.73 0.65
CA ILE A 648 -18.73 13.77 0.03
C ILE A 648 -17.32 13.63 0.59
N SER A 649 -16.34 13.55 -0.30
CA SER A 649 -14.91 13.51 0.03
C SER A 649 -14.19 14.62 -0.74
N ALA A 650 -13.34 15.40 -0.08
CA ALA A 650 -12.60 16.48 -0.70
C ALA A 650 -11.20 16.59 -0.12
N SER A 651 -10.25 16.94 -0.98
CA SER A 651 -8.87 17.25 -0.63
C SER A 651 -8.45 18.43 -1.46
N TRP A 652 -7.90 19.47 -0.83
CA TRP A 652 -7.52 20.66 -1.55
C TRP A 652 -6.41 21.47 -0.87
N PRO A 653 -5.40 21.94 -1.61
CA PRO A 653 -4.43 22.89 -1.08
C PRO A 653 -5.09 24.28 -0.96
N ILE A 654 -5.08 24.86 0.25
CA ILE A 654 -5.50 26.24 0.50
C ILE A 654 -4.47 27.20 -0.11
N ASN A 655 -3.19 26.88 0.07
CA ASN A 655 -2.04 27.54 -0.53
C ASN A 655 -0.89 26.53 -0.60
N THR A 656 0.34 26.99 -0.82
CA THR A 656 1.53 26.12 -0.85
C THR A 656 1.73 25.37 0.47
N ASN A 657 1.50 25.99 1.62
CA ASN A 657 1.84 25.42 2.92
C ASN A 657 0.67 24.76 3.64
N TRP A 658 -0.57 25.02 3.23
CA TRP A 658 -1.76 24.53 3.90
C TRP A 658 -2.57 23.64 2.98
N HIS A 659 -2.88 22.44 3.46
CA HIS A 659 -3.70 21.45 2.79
C HIS A 659 -4.80 20.99 3.72
N TRP A 660 -6.02 20.82 3.20
CA TRP A 660 -7.13 20.29 3.98
C TRP A 660 -7.75 19.10 3.28
N VAL A 661 -8.28 18.19 4.10
CA VAL A 661 -9.04 17.02 3.70
C VAL A 661 -10.34 17.02 4.50
N GLY A 662 -11.46 16.73 3.85
CA GLY A 662 -12.74 16.60 4.52
C GLY A 662 -13.58 15.50 3.92
N ARG A 663 -14.31 14.78 4.77
CA ARG A 663 -15.20 13.71 4.37
C ARG A 663 -16.44 13.67 5.23
N THR A 664 -17.59 13.40 4.63
CA THR A 664 -18.83 13.18 5.37
C THR A 664 -19.68 12.14 4.65
N TYR A 665 -20.14 11.15 5.41
CA TYR A 665 -21.08 10.13 4.95
C TYR A 665 -22.33 10.17 5.81
N ARG A 666 -23.49 10.08 5.18
CA ARG A 666 -24.79 10.08 5.83
C ARG A 666 -25.65 8.94 5.31
N ASP A 667 -26.29 8.26 6.25
CA ASP A 667 -27.33 7.27 6.03
C ASP A 667 -28.67 8.01 5.88
N LEU A 668 -29.27 7.90 4.70
CA LEU A 668 -30.53 8.57 4.34
C LEU A 668 -31.75 7.79 4.84
N ASP A 669 -31.66 6.47 4.95
CA ASP A 669 -32.74 5.61 5.43
C ASP A 669 -32.98 5.83 6.93
N ARG A 670 -31.90 5.73 7.73
CA ARG A 670 -31.97 5.94 9.20
C ARG A 670 -31.78 7.40 9.62
N ASN A 671 -31.55 8.30 8.67
CA ASN A 671 -31.36 9.73 8.90
C ASN A 671 -30.25 10.04 9.94
N ARG A 672 -29.07 9.44 9.78
CA ARG A 672 -27.94 9.55 10.73
C ARG A 672 -26.60 9.79 10.03
N SER A 673 -25.67 10.42 10.73
CA SER A 673 -24.29 10.53 10.24
C SER A 673 -23.62 9.17 10.37
N ILE A 674 -22.84 8.76 9.39
CA ILE A 674 -22.02 7.56 9.50
C ILE A 674 -20.59 7.96 9.85
N GLU A 675 -20.07 8.97 9.14
CA GLU A 675 -18.73 9.49 9.35
C GLU A 675 -18.66 10.98 9.05
N SER A 676 -17.86 11.70 9.82
CA SER A 676 -17.46 13.08 9.58
C SER A 676 -15.99 13.22 9.94
N TYR A 677 -15.17 13.53 8.94
CA TYR A 677 -13.73 13.65 9.07
C TYR A 677 -13.30 15.01 8.53
N PHE A 678 -12.43 15.69 9.26
CA PHE A 678 -11.81 16.93 8.83
C PHE A 678 -10.34 16.91 9.25
N GLY A 679 -9.46 17.07 8.29
CA GLY A 679 -8.03 17.11 8.50
C GLY A 679 -7.43 18.39 7.93
N LEU A 680 -6.47 18.97 8.65
CA LEU A 680 -5.71 20.13 8.23
C LEU A 680 -4.22 19.86 8.41
N GLN A 681 -3.47 19.95 7.32
CA GLN A 681 -2.02 19.83 7.30
C GLN A 681 -1.39 21.19 7.05
N TYR A 682 -0.46 21.56 7.93
CA TYR A 682 0.52 22.60 7.65
C TYR A 682 1.85 21.96 7.28
N GLU A 683 2.45 22.45 6.21
CA GLU A 683 3.64 21.88 5.61
C GLU A 683 4.68 22.98 5.38
N SER A 684 5.84 22.82 6.01
CA SER A 684 7.03 23.64 5.80
C SER A 684 8.03 22.88 4.92
N CYS A 685 9.18 23.50 4.67
CA CYS A 685 10.27 22.91 3.89
C CYS A 685 10.83 21.63 4.54
N CYS A 686 10.89 21.61 5.88
CA CYS A 686 11.64 20.63 6.66
C CYS A 686 10.78 19.89 7.72
N TRP A 687 9.50 20.24 7.86
CA TRP A 687 8.55 19.57 8.77
C TRP A 687 7.10 19.77 8.30
N ALA A 688 6.18 18.99 8.85
CA ALA A 688 4.75 19.14 8.70
C ALA A 688 4.03 18.79 10.01
N VAL A 689 2.86 19.39 10.21
CA VAL A 689 1.94 19.08 11.31
C VAL A 689 0.58 18.80 10.72
N GLN A 690 -0.03 17.70 11.14
CA GLN A 690 -1.40 17.33 10.79
C GLN A 690 -2.27 17.37 12.03
N ILE A 691 -3.44 18.00 11.90
CA ILE A 691 -4.51 17.96 12.88
C ILE A 691 -5.71 17.30 12.23
N VAL A 692 -6.23 16.26 12.86
CA VAL A 692 -7.40 15.52 12.38
C VAL A 692 -8.49 15.63 13.43
N ALA A 693 -9.72 15.89 13.02
CA ALA A 693 -10.91 15.79 13.84
C ALA A 693 -11.87 14.82 13.15
N GLN A 694 -12.30 13.79 13.87
CA GLN A 694 -13.16 12.75 13.32
C GLN A 694 -14.30 12.41 14.25
N ARG A 695 -15.42 12.03 13.67
CA ARG A 695 -16.58 11.42 14.33
C ARG A 695 -17.09 10.31 13.44
N GLN A 696 -17.15 9.10 13.97
CA GLN A 696 -17.57 7.92 13.22
C GLN A 696 -18.51 7.07 14.06
N LEU A 697 -19.31 6.26 13.39
CA LEU A 697 -20.20 5.30 14.03
C LEU A 697 -19.38 4.27 14.82
N SER A 698 -19.80 4.01 16.05
CA SER A 698 -19.20 3.04 16.96
C SER A 698 -20.17 1.88 17.11
N ASN A 699 -20.00 0.86 16.27
CA ASN A 699 -20.87 -0.31 16.22
C ASN A 699 -20.55 -1.34 17.32
N ARG A 700 -20.60 -0.91 18.60
CA ARG A 700 -20.25 -1.75 19.75
C ARG A 700 -21.29 -2.83 20.02
N PHE A 701 -20.85 -3.99 20.49
CA PHE A 701 -21.67 -5.09 20.96
C PHE A 701 -21.81 -5.03 22.49
N SER A 702 -23.03 -5.16 23.00
CA SER A 702 -23.30 -5.28 24.44
C SER A 702 -22.97 -6.68 24.96
N ALA A 703 -23.04 -6.88 26.28
CA ALA A 703 -22.74 -8.16 26.92
C ALA A 703 -23.73 -9.29 26.55
N ASP A 704 -24.94 -8.95 26.12
CA ASP A 704 -25.94 -9.85 25.53
C ASP A 704 -25.79 -9.98 24.00
N GLY A 705 -24.74 -9.39 23.43
CA GLY A 705 -24.36 -9.49 22.03
C GLY A 705 -25.23 -8.70 21.05
N GLN A 706 -26.03 -7.75 21.56
CA GLN A 706 -26.78 -6.83 20.72
C GLN A 706 -25.87 -5.71 20.21
N GLN A 707 -25.97 -5.39 18.93
CA GLN A 707 -25.19 -4.32 18.34
C GLN A 707 -25.85 -2.96 18.60
N SER A 708 -25.13 -2.06 19.25
CA SER A 708 -25.50 -0.64 19.35
C SER A 708 -25.23 0.02 18.00
N THR A 709 -26.26 0.59 17.39
CA THR A 709 -26.15 1.16 16.04
C THR A 709 -26.19 2.68 16.01
N ASP A 710 -26.38 3.36 17.15
CA ASP A 710 -26.47 4.83 17.23
C ASP A 710 -25.40 5.46 18.14
N GLU A 711 -24.37 4.69 18.48
CA GLU A 711 -23.21 5.18 19.21
C GLU A 711 -22.16 5.78 18.27
N TYR A 712 -21.42 6.76 18.78
CA TYR A 712 -20.40 7.45 18.01
C TYR A 712 -19.12 7.54 18.81
N ASP A 713 -17.99 7.38 18.12
CA ASP A 713 -16.69 7.74 18.64
C ASP A 713 -16.22 9.03 17.98
N SER A 714 -15.83 10.01 18.78
CA SER A 714 -15.34 11.30 18.32
C SER A 714 -13.96 11.57 18.90
N GLY A 715 -13.06 12.09 18.08
CA GLY A 715 -11.69 12.34 18.50
C GLY A 715 -10.96 13.40 17.69
N ILE A 716 -9.82 13.83 18.22
CA ILE A 716 -8.88 14.73 17.60
C ILE A 716 -7.49 14.09 17.65
N GLY A 717 -6.78 14.05 16.51
CA GLY A 717 -5.41 13.58 16.39
C GLY A 717 -4.45 14.72 16.06
N LEU A 718 -3.21 14.64 16.57
CA LEU A 718 -2.11 15.51 16.22
C LEU A 718 -0.89 14.66 15.84
N GLN A 719 -0.36 14.88 14.63
CA GLN A 719 0.84 14.20 14.15
C GLN A 719 1.89 15.22 13.70
N PHE A 720 3.15 14.97 14.07
CA PHE A 720 4.31 15.76 13.63
C PHE A 720 5.20 14.93 12.71
N ILE A 721 5.62 15.50 11.58
CA ILE A 721 6.41 14.83 10.55
C ILE A 721 7.65 15.67 10.24
N PHE A 722 8.85 15.09 10.30
CA PHE A 722 10.07 15.73 9.79
C PHE A 722 10.35 15.31 8.35
N LYS A 723 10.73 16.28 7.52
CA LYS A 723 11.06 16.02 6.12
C LYS A 723 12.56 15.94 5.90
N GLY A 724 12.97 15.03 5.02
CA GLY A 724 14.35 14.91 4.57
C GLY A 724 15.25 14.02 5.43
N LEU A 725 14.71 13.30 6.44
CA LEU A 725 15.47 12.38 7.31
C LEU A 725 15.15 10.88 7.07
N GLY A 726 14.61 10.55 5.91
CA GLY A 726 14.23 9.19 5.52
C GLY A 726 13.11 9.20 4.48
N SER A 727 12.90 8.08 3.78
CA SER A 727 11.81 7.95 2.82
C SER A 727 10.48 8.20 3.54
N SER A 728 9.73 9.20 3.08
CA SER A 728 8.43 9.66 3.58
C SER A 728 7.31 8.63 3.40
N LYS A 729 7.50 7.42 3.94
CA LYS A 729 6.51 6.33 3.87
C LYS A 729 5.39 6.45 4.92
N SER A 730 5.46 7.39 5.87
CA SER A 730 4.41 7.56 6.89
C SER A 730 3.38 8.65 6.58
N SER A 731 3.21 9.05 5.31
CA SER A 731 1.97 9.74 4.97
C SER A 731 0.87 8.68 4.90
N ARG A 732 0.22 8.40 6.04
CA ARG A 732 -1.23 8.23 5.99
C ARG A 732 -1.72 9.40 5.13
N ARG A 733 -2.11 9.14 3.89
CA ARG A 733 -2.80 10.17 3.13
C ARG A 733 -4.09 10.34 3.91
N MET A 734 -4.29 11.50 4.52
CA MET A 734 -5.48 11.80 5.33
C MET A 734 -6.80 11.44 4.59
N LEU A 735 -6.76 11.34 3.26
CA LEU A 735 -7.81 10.82 2.39
C LEU A 735 -8.15 9.33 2.59
N GLU A 736 -7.16 8.48 2.82
CA GLU A 736 -7.26 7.03 2.95
C GLU A 736 -7.67 6.60 4.38
N ASP A 737 -7.49 7.47 5.37
CA ASP A 737 -7.86 7.22 6.77
C ASP A 737 -9.37 7.21 7.02
N GLY A 738 -9.79 6.51 8.08
CA GLY A 738 -11.18 6.41 8.56
C GLY A 738 -11.98 5.23 7.99
N MET A 739 -13.29 5.19 8.23
CA MET A 739 -14.12 4.02 7.94
C MET A 739 -14.34 3.79 6.43
N PHE A 740 -14.47 4.86 5.66
CA PHE A 740 -14.61 4.82 4.19
C PHE A 740 -13.48 5.56 3.50
N GLY A 741 -12.25 5.07 3.71
CA GLY A 741 -11.04 5.55 3.03
C GLY A 741 -11.29 5.86 1.55
N TYR A 742 -10.76 6.98 1.06
CA TYR A 742 -10.94 7.41 -0.32
C TYR A 742 -10.49 6.30 -1.28
N ARG A 743 -11.35 5.99 -2.24
CA ARG A 743 -11.02 5.12 -3.38
C ARG A 743 -11.28 5.89 -4.65
N GLN A 744 -10.34 5.78 -5.58
CA GLN A 744 -10.54 6.29 -6.91
C GLN A 744 -11.73 5.54 -7.54
N PRO A 745 -12.71 6.24 -8.13
CA PRO A 745 -13.99 5.64 -8.51
C PRO A 745 -13.84 4.57 -9.60
N TYR A 746 -12.81 4.70 -10.43
CA TYR A 746 -12.39 3.66 -11.37
C TYR A 746 -10.94 3.89 -11.81
N ASN A 747 -10.26 2.81 -12.15
CA ASN A 747 -9.00 2.85 -12.90
C ASN A 747 -9.33 2.43 -14.34
N LEU A 748 -9.45 3.40 -15.25
CA LEU A 748 -9.33 3.07 -16.67
C LEU A 748 -7.84 2.84 -16.91
N ASN A 749 -7.49 1.61 -17.30
CA ASN A 749 -6.14 1.26 -17.72
C ASN A 749 -5.69 2.12 -18.91
#